data_AF-A0A1F9PT61-F1
#
_entry.id   AF-A0A1F9PT61-F1
#
_cell.length_a   1.000
_cell.length_b   1.000
_cell.length_c   1.000
_cell.angle_alpha   90.00
_cell.angle_beta   90.00
_cell.angle_gamma   90.00
#
_symmetry.space_group_name_H-M   'P 1'
#
loop_
_entity.id
_entity.type
_entity.pdbx_description
1 polymer ?
#
loop_
_entity_poly.entity_id
_entity_poly.type
_entity_poly.pdbx_seq_one_letter_code
_entity_poly.pdbx_strand_id
1 'polypeptide(L)'
;MILRGVELRHFGRFGDFNVEFRKGMNLVSGANEAGKSTLMEAIPAVIFGLRQKERFRPWGRQGSCEAAVIFENGGQTIRIERDLLSDQVTLTESDDLHQIIHSFAGKVSPLGRSSERAEYCERLSLLFGHADEELFRASLFFGQGSLEFPGEGGLLARIKALLSGSSEVDYDAVLQSLCDDYFSLTRINPWGKDKTRERELDELRTRIANLEGRWFAAREALHEVATVEGEIGRLRAEIEAGRSEYDKGVRYLDWVRRQWHLDEKEQGLKRDFNRVQKSSGQVESLVAERQGLLQDLAKTGLPRELPDDLPLLLADAEQLRRRLIGLQGETTAQRQLLHRLGVVPWRLTAGLSLVCLGGSALLGWLSPRFATPLVLAGGICILILWAATLWQALRLHRERGVIDEGLAQIELRRADAQGELKELDLRFQRLGMSPSAVEIAKMQKNMERHRQIVMRLVEVEGALKVLEQPDILATEQRNLTRELVIVSERLERDKPMRPAHLTAEDLPEAEAKLEELNLRLRSQEERLIELTRQVATLQGGLADLQGIEEEGERLRTEENRLNQRKDALALGYELLREAVQAFRGTHLERFSNDIGSYLGQATQGRHRVVRIADDFSLQLAGKGGRWHDLAEFSRGTIDAAYFAVRLALTRQLAQGRALPLFLDDPLVNFDRIRLAEGLKLLERLSSEHQVIYFSHSELLQKRAARDRWRVVSLEEQRTVAALTRLPERSDDGEQLHLL
;
A
#
# COMPACT_ATOMS: atom_id res chain seq x y z
N MET A 1 -37.52 -80.57 13.52
CA MET A 1 -38.85 -79.93 13.58
C MET A 1 -39.88 -80.80 12.88
N ILE A 2 -41.07 -80.94 13.48
CA ILE A 2 -42.19 -81.76 13.00
C ILE A 2 -43.42 -80.87 13.03
N LEU A 3 -44.19 -80.79 11.94
CA LEU A 3 -45.55 -80.23 11.99
C LEU A 3 -46.43 -81.23 12.74
N ARG A 4 -46.94 -80.85 13.91
CA ARG A 4 -47.81 -81.67 14.74
C ARG A 4 -49.27 -81.49 14.40
N GLY A 5 -49.70 -80.27 14.12
CA GLY A 5 -51.10 -80.01 13.82
C GLY A 5 -51.32 -78.77 12.98
N VAL A 6 -52.46 -78.77 12.27
CA VAL A 6 -52.99 -77.62 11.56
C VAL A 6 -54.44 -77.45 11.94
N GLU A 7 -54.76 -76.28 12.48
CA GLU A 7 -56.12 -75.87 12.86
C GLU A 7 -56.58 -74.78 11.89
N LEU A 8 -57.73 -74.98 11.25
CA LEU A 8 -58.33 -74.03 10.32
C LEU A 8 -59.73 -73.67 10.82
N ARG A 9 -60.01 -72.37 10.90
CA ARG A 9 -61.34 -71.81 11.20
C ARG A 9 -61.71 -70.82 10.10
N HIS A 10 -62.71 -71.18 9.31
CA HIS A 10 -63.23 -70.40 8.20
C HIS A 10 -62.20 -70.12 7.08
N PHE A 11 -61.32 -71.09 6.79
CA PHE A 11 -60.29 -70.97 5.74
C PHE A 11 -60.72 -71.61 4.42
N GLY A 12 -61.04 -70.79 3.42
CA GLY A 12 -61.50 -71.23 2.11
C GLY A 12 -62.74 -72.13 2.18
N ARG A 13 -62.58 -73.41 1.87
CA ARG A 13 -63.67 -74.40 1.90
C ARG A 13 -63.83 -75.11 3.27
N PHE A 14 -62.86 -74.93 4.18
CA PHE A 14 -62.89 -75.55 5.50
C PHE A 14 -63.64 -74.63 6.48
N GLY A 15 -64.60 -75.20 7.21
CA GLY A 15 -65.25 -74.54 8.35
C GLY A 15 -64.34 -74.60 9.57
N ASP A 16 -64.60 -75.53 10.48
CA ASP A 16 -63.67 -75.91 11.55
C ASP A 16 -63.00 -77.23 11.17
N PHE A 17 -61.68 -77.23 11.05
CA PHE A 17 -60.91 -78.38 10.62
C PHE A 17 -59.62 -78.49 11.45
N ASN A 18 -59.37 -79.66 12.02
CA ASN A 18 -58.13 -79.96 12.74
C ASN A 18 -57.55 -81.28 12.24
N VAL A 19 -56.25 -81.28 11.96
CA VAL A 19 -55.50 -82.45 11.53
C VAL A 19 -54.21 -82.56 12.34
N GLU A 20 -53.91 -83.78 12.76
CA GLU A 20 -52.65 -84.12 13.41
C GLU A 20 -51.76 -85.00 12.53
N PHE A 21 -50.47 -84.67 12.52
CA PHE A 21 -49.44 -85.41 11.79
C PHE A 21 -48.43 -86.05 12.76
N ARG A 22 -47.74 -87.09 12.27
CA ARG A 22 -46.71 -87.82 13.03
C ARG A 22 -45.36 -87.69 12.36
N LYS A 23 -44.29 -88.00 13.10
CA LYS A 23 -42.95 -88.16 12.50
C LYS A 23 -42.99 -89.25 11.42
N GLY A 24 -42.15 -89.12 10.38
CA GLY A 24 -42.09 -90.08 9.27
C GLY A 24 -43.08 -89.75 8.15
N MET A 25 -43.59 -90.79 7.50
CA MET A 25 -44.52 -90.68 6.36
C MET A 25 -45.97 -90.44 6.82
N ASN A 26 -46.58 -89.40 6.28
CA ASN A 26 -48.00 -89.08 6.40
C ASN A 26 -48.60 -89.01 5.00
N LEU A 27 -49.73 -89.68 4.77
CA LEU A 27 -50.50 -89.63 3.54
C LEU A 27 -51.81 -88.88 3.80
N VAL A 28 -51.96 -87.71 3.18
CA VAL A 28 -53.23 -86.99 3.11
C VAL A 28 -53.97 -87.45 1.86
N SER A 29 -55.09 -88.13 2.07
CA SER A 29 -55.87 -88.77 1.02
C SER A 29 -57.26 -88.12 0.88
N GLY A 30 -57.70 -87.95 -0.36
CA GLY A 30 -59.05 -87.52 -0.70
C GLY A 30 -59.22 -87.34 -2.21
N ALA A 31 -60.46 -87.33 -2.68
CA ALA A 31 -60.80 -87.08 -4.08
C ALA A 31 -60.24 -85.74 -4.59
N ASN A 32 -60.30 -85.52 -5.90
CA ASN A 32 -60.07 -84.18 -6.46
C ASN A 32 -61.11 -83.22 -5.87
N GLU A 33 -60.71 -81.98 -5.60
CA GLU A 33 -61.54 -80.99 -4.87
C GLU A 33 -61.85 -81.36 -3.40
N ALA A 34 -61.36 -82.53 -2.97
CA ALA A 34 -60.92 -82.95 -1.64
C ALA A 34 -60.09 -81.93 -0.86
N GLY A 35 -59.64 -80.85 -1.51
CA GLY A 35 -58.88 -79.67 -1.02
C GLY A 35 -57.70 -79.94 -0.12
N LYS A 36 -56.97 -80.99 -0.52
CA LYS A 36 -55.55 -81.21 -0.27
C LYS A 36 -54.73 -79.95 -0.51
N SER A 37 -54.87 -79.33 -1.69
CA SER A 37 -54.12 -78.10 -2.03
C SER A 37 -54.52 -76.92 -1.15
N THR A 38 -55.80 -76.82 -0.72
CA THR A 38 -56.21 -75.79 0.26
C THR A 38 -55.53 -75.98 1.61
N LEU A 39 -55.41 -77.22 2.10
CA LEU A 39 -54.71 -77.53 3.36
C LEU A 39 -53.20 -77.26 3.23
N MET A 40 -52.60 -77.63 2.10
CA MET A 40 -51.19 -77.35 1.82
C MET A 40 -50.90 -75.85 1.80
N GLU A 41 -51.76 -75.05 1.15
CA GLU A 41 -51.62 -73.59 1.07
C GLU A 41 -51.86 -72.87 2.40
N ALA A 42 -52.61 -73.47 3.33
CA ALA A 42 -52.86 -72.87 4.63
C ALA A 42 -51.58 -72.72 5.47
N ILE A 43 -50.63 -73.64 5.33
CA ILE A 43 -49.39 -73.65 6.13
C ILE A 43 -48.53 -72.40 5.87
N PRO A 44 -48.09 -72.10 4.63
CA PRO A 44 -47.36 -70.87 4.35
C PRO A 44 -48.22 -69.63 4.59
N ALA A 45 -49.54 -69.70 4.39
CA ALA A 45 -50.44 -68.59 4.69
C ALA A 45 -50.44 -68.21 6.17
N VAL A 46 -50.41 -69.18 7.09
CA VAL A 46 -50.32 -68.91 8.54
C VAL A 46 -48.95 -68.34 8.91
N ILE A 47 -47.87 -68.89 8.34
CA ILE A 47 -46.50 -68.48 8.67
C ILE A 47 -46.19 -67.07 8.13
N PHE A 48 -46.49 -66.80 6.86
CA PHE A 48 -46.06 -65.57 6.16
C PHE A 48 -47.19 -64.58 5.86
N GLY A 49 -48.45 -65.03 5.90
CA GLY A 49 -49.64 -64.27 5.51
C GLY A 49 -50.05 -64.47 4.05
N LEU A 50 -51.09 -63.75 3.60
CA LEU A 50 -51.63 -63.86 2.24
C LEU A 50 -51.46 -62.56 1.46
N ARG A 51 -50.79 -62.63 0.29
CA ARG A 51 -50.76 -61.52 -0.68
C ARG A 51 -52.13 -61.27 -1.32
N GLN A 52 -52.89 -62.34 -1.61
CA GLN A 52 -54.22 -62.28 -2.23
C GLN A 52 -55.29 -62.86 -1.28
N LYS A 53 -55.82 -62.02 -0.39
CA LYS A 53 -56.78 -62.42 0.65
C LYS A 53 -58.10 -62.97 0.09
N GLU A 54 -58.53 -62.50 -1.09
CA GLU A 54 -59.79 -62.90 -1.72
C GLU A 54 -59.87 -64.39 -2.07
N ARG A 55 -58.73 -65.03 -2.39
CA ARG A 55 -58.68 -66.44 -2.82
C ARG A 55 -59.12 -67.42 -1.74
N PHE A 56 -58.93 -67.08 -0.46
CA PHE A 56 -59.18 -67.97 0.68
C PHE A 56 -60.27 -67.45 1.60
N ARG A 57 -61.06 -66.46 1.15
CA ARG A 57 -62.23 -66.02 1.91
C ARG A 57 -63.21 -67.19 2.08
N PRO A 58 -63.77 -67.37 3.28
CA PRO A 58 -64.73 -68.43 3.54
C PRO A 58 -65.97 -68.29 2.64
N TRP A 59 -66.42 -69.39 2.06
CA TRP A 59 -67.61 -69.39 1.22
C TRP A 59 -68.86 -69.12 2.06
N GLY A 60 -69.55 -68.01 1.80
CA GLY A 60 -70.88 -67.72 2.33
C GLY A 60 -70.97 -67.32 3.81
N ARG A 61 -69.84 -67.04 4.49
CA ARG A 61 -69.81 -66.58 5.89
C ARG A 61 -69.09 -65.24 6.01
N GLN A 62 -69.70 -64.26 6.68
CA GLN A 62 -68.99 -63.09 7.21
C GLN A 62 -68.38 -63.48 8.56
N GLY A 63 -67.07 -63.39 8.72
CA GLY A 63 -66.36 -63.77 9.95
C GLY A 63 -64.83 -63.70 9.83
N SER A 64 -64.12 -63.85 10.95
CA SER A 64 -62.65 -63.96 11.00
C SER A 64 -62.16 -65.21 10.25
N CYS A 65 -60.98 -65.12 9.64
CA CYS A 65 -60.31 -66.24 8.98
C CYS A 65 -59.05 -66.56 9.78
N GLU A 66 -59.21 -67.47 10.74
CA GLU A 66 -58.18 -67.83 11.71
C GLU A 66 -57.59 -69.19 11.34
N ALA A 67 -56.27 -69.30 11.39
CA ALA A 67 -55.59 -70.57 11.22
C ALA A 67 -54.35 -70.63 12.11
N ALA A 68 -54.05 -71.82 12.61
CA ALA A 68 -52.89 -72.08 13.44
C ALA A 68 -52.11 -73.31 12.94
N VAL A 69 -50.80 -73.22 13.03
CA VAL A 69 -49.88 -74.33 12.77
C VAL A 69 -49.05 -74.58 14.03
N ILE A 70 -48.91 -75.86 14.37
CA ILE A 70 -48.20 -76.30 15.57
C ILE A 70 -47.01 -77.13 15.12
N PHE A 71 -45.81 -76.70 15.47
CA PHE A 71 -44.58 -77.45 15.27
C PHE A 71 -44.02 -77.96 16.59
N GLU A 72 -43.33 -79.09 16.54
CA GLU A 72 -42.54 -79.62 17.66
C GLU A 72 -41.08 -79.72 17.24
N ASN A 73 -40.18 -79.24 18.10
CA ASN A 73 -38.75 -79.28 17.85
C ASN A 73 -37.97 -79.47 19.15
N GLY A 74 -37.39 -80.66 19.38
CA GLY A 74 -36.44 -80.89 20.47
C GLY A 74 -36.99 -80.62 21.88
N GLY A 75 -38.24 -80.99 22.15
CA GLY A 75 -38.91 -80.74 23.44
C GLY A 75 -39.52 -79.33 23.58
N GLN A 76 -39.62 -78.60 22.47
CA GLN A 76 -40.32 -77.32 22.39
C GLN A 76 -41.51 -77.43 21.43
N THR A 77 -42.62 -76.79 21.81
CA THR A 77 -43.80 -76.64 20.98
C THR A 77 -43.88 -75.20 20.50
N ILE A 78 -43.98 -75.01 19.19
CA ILE A 78 -44.10 -73.71 18.53
C ILE A 78 -45.50 -73.62 17.93
N ARG A 79 -46.32 -72.70 18.41
CA ARG A 79 -47.65 -72.42 17.84
C ARG A 79 -47.63 -71.05 17.16
N ILE A 80 -47.92 -71.04 15.87
CA ILE A 80 -48.14 -69.81 15.09
C ILE A 80 -49.62 -69.75 14.74
N GLU A 81 -50.29 -68.70 15.18
CA GLU A 81 -51.71 -68.46 14.94
C GLU A 81 -51.87 -67.11 14.24
N ARG A 82 -52.69 -67.06 13.19
CA ARG A 82 -52.87 -65.85 12.37
C ARG A 82 -54.33 -65.65 12.00
N ASP A 83 -54.80 -64.41 12.16
CA ASP A 83 -55.98 -63.92 11.43
C ASP A 83 -55.52 -63.35 10.08
N LEU A 84 -55.87 -64.07 9.03
CA LEU A 84 -55.43 -63.82 7.66
C LEU A 84 -56.07 -62.59 7.02
N LEU A 85 -57.20 -62.12 7.57
CA LEU A 85 -57.85 -60.90 7.09
C LEU A 85 -57.19 -59.66 7.70
N SER A 86 -56.91 -59.68 9.01
CA SER A 86 -56.30 -58.55 9.72
C SER A 86 -54.76 -58.54 9.70
N ASP A 87 -54.12 -59.63 9.27
CA ASP A 87 -52.67 -59.88 9.38
C ASP A 87 -52.14 -59.89 10.82
N GLN A 88 -53.02 -60.05 11.82
CA GLN A 88 -52.61 -60.25 13.20
C GLN A 88 -52.02 -61.65 13.36
N VAL A 89 -50.82 -61.75 13.90
CA VAL A 89 -50.12 -63.02 14.16
C VAL A 89 -49.68 -63.10 15.61
N THR A 90 -49.84 -64.28 16.19
CA THR A 90 -49.34 -64.66 17.50
C THR A 90 -48.42 -65.86 17.33
N LEU A 91 -47.17 -65.74 17.76
CA LEU A 91 -46.21 -66.84 17.79
C LEU A 91 -45.87 -67.12 19.25
N THR A 92 -46.06 -68.36 19.68
CA THR A 92 -45.76 -68.81 21.05
C THR A 92 -44.86 -70.03 21.00
N GLU A 93 -43.85 -70.04 21.86
CA GLU A 93 -42.94 -71.17 22.02
C GLU A 93 -42.97 -71.61 23.46
N SER A 94 -43.28 -72.87 23.69
CA SER A 94 -43.32 -73.48 25.02
C SER A 94 -42.40 -74.67 25.13
N ASP A 95 -41.92 -74.95 26.33
CA ASP A 95 -41.24 -76.22 26.64
C ASP A 95 -42.22 -77.39 26.79
N ASP A 96 -41.69 -78.58 27.08
CA ASP A 96 -42.47 -79.79 27.35
C ASP A 96 -43.43 -79.66 28.56
N LEU A 97 -43.16 -78.72 29.47
CA LEU A 97 -44.02 -78.40 30.63
C LEU A 97 -45.05 -77.31 30.31
N HIS A 98 -45.18 -76.94 29.04
CA HIS A 98 -46.09 -75.89 28.55
C HIS A 98 -45.78 -74.49 29.12
N GLN A 99 -44.56 -74.25 29.60
CA GLN A 99 -44.11 -72.91 30.00
C GLN A 99 -43.69 -72.11 28.77
N ILE A 100 -44.20 -70.89 28.63
CA ILE A 100 -43.89 -70.01 27.50
C ILE A 100 -42.45 -69.51 27.63
N ILE A 101 -41.60 -69.91 26.70
CA ILE A 101 -40.20 -69.46 26.56
C ILE A 101 -40.15 -68.15 25.79
N HIS A 102 -40.99 -68.02 24.76
CA HIS A 102 -41.02 -66.85 23.89
C HIS A 102 -42.45 -66.63 23.39
N SER A 103 -42.86 -65.36 23.29
CA SER A 103 -44.14 -64.98 22.71
C SER A 103 -44.01 -63.68 21.92
N PHE A 104 -44.58 -63.65 20.72
CA PHE A 104 -44.72 -62.47 19.89
C PHE A 104 -46.20 -62.32 19.51
N ALA A 105 -46.70 -61.08 19.52
CA ALA A 105 -48.02 -60.75 19.00
C ALA A 105 -47.96 -59.39 18.30
N GLY A 106 -48.41 -59.31 17.04
CA GLY A 106 -48.34 -58.08 16.26
C GLY A 106 -48.96 -58.21 14.87
N LYS A 107 -49.05 -57.07 14.17
CA LYS A 107 -49.63 -57.01 12.83
C LYS A 107 -48.54 -57.16 11.77
N VAL A 108 -48.43 -58.35 11.19
CA VAL A 108 -47.37 -58.71 10.25
C VAL A 108 -47.94 -58.94 8.85
N SER A 109 -48.10 -57.84 8.11
CA SER A 109 -48.51 -57.93 6.71
C SER A 109 -47.37 -58.45 5.82
N PRO A 110 -47.62 -59.33 4.83
CA PRO A 110 -46.58 -59.91 3.97
C PRO A 110 -45.69 -58.85 3.28
N LEU A 111 -46.30 -57.75 2.84
CA LEU A 111 -45.66 -56.63 2.13
C LEU A 111 -45.34 -55.44 3.06
N GLY A 112 -45.50 -55.60 4.37
CA GLY A 112 -45.21 -54.57 5.36
C GLY A 112 -43.71 -54.31 5.54
N ARG A 113 -43.36 -53.19 6.16
CA ARG A 113 -41.99 -52.84 6.58
C ARG A 113 -41.93 -52.37 8.04
N SER A 114 -42.92 -52.79 8.85
CA SER A 114 -42.98 -52.43 10.28
C SER A 114 -41.85 -53.06 11.08
N SER A 115 -41.48 -52.45 12.21
CA SER A 115 -40.56 -53.04 13.17
C SER A 115 -41.06 -54.39 13.69
N GLU A 116 -42.37 -54.51 13.95
CA GLU A 116 -43.02 -55.78 14.33
C GLU A 116 -42.78 -56.89 13.30
N ARG A 117 -42.81 -56.58 11.99
CA ARG A 117 -42.49 -57.55 10.95
C ARG A 117 -41.02 -57.94 10.98
N ALA A 118 -40.11 -56.99 11.21
CA ALA A 118 -38.69 -57.28 11.27
C ALA A 118 -38.38 -58.26 12.42
N GLU A 119 -38.94 -58.03 13.60
CA GLU A 119 -38.83 -58.93 14.77
C GLU A 119 -39.41 -60.33 14.48
N TYR A 120 -40.62 -60.39 13.91
CA TYR A 120 -41.23 -61.66 13.53
C TYR A 120 -40.40 -62.43 12.49
N CYS A 121 -39.89 -61.75 11.46
CA CYS A 121 -39.02 -62.35 10.44
C CYS A 121 -37.68 -62.82 11.01
N GLU A 122 -37.10 -62.08 11.97
CA GLU A 122 -35.91 -62.53 12.68
C GLU A 122 -36.19 -63.85 13.42
N ARG A 123 -37.35 -63.94 14.10
CA ARG A 123 -37.76 -65.16 14.78
C ARG A 123 -38.01 -66.33 13.82
N LEU A 124 -38.68 -66.09 12.69
CA LEU A 124 -38.85 -67.11 11.65
C LEU A 124 -37.50 -67.60 11.09
N SER A 125 -36.54 -66.70 10.89
CA SER A 125 -35.19 -67.07 10.43
C SER A 125 -34.48 -68.00 11.41
N LEU A 126 -34.65 -67.80 12.71
CA LEU A 126 -34.09 -68.70 13.73
C LEU A 126 -34.74 -70.09 13.68
N LEU A 127 -36.06 -70.15 13.50
CA LEU A 127 -36.85 -71.38 13.49
C LEU A 127 -36.66 -72.20 12.21
N PHE A 128 -36.75 -71.56 11.04
CA PHE A 128 -36.78 -72.22 9.73
C PHE A 128 -35.48 -72.04 8.91
N GLY A 129 -34.55 -71.20 9.36
CA GLY A 129 -33.30 -70.88 8.64
C GLY A 129 -33.42 -69.69 7.69
N HIS A 130 -34.63 -69.28 7.31
CA HIS A 130 -34.93 -68.08 6.53
C HIS A 130 -36.36 -67.59 6.81
N ALA A 131 -36.65 -66.33 6.48
CA ALA A 131 -37.97 -65.71 6.67
C ALA A 131 -38.74 -65.42 5.37
N ASP A 132 -38.23 -65.90 4.23
CA ASP A 132 -38.85 -65.69 2.93
C ASP A 132 -39.84 -66.82 2.57
N GLU A 133 -41.08 -66.45 2.21
CA GLU A 133 -42.14 -67.40 1.82
C GLU A 133 -41.77 -68.18 0.57
N GLU A 134 -41.14 -67.54 -0.40
CA GLU A 134 -40.86 -68.18 -1.68
C GLU A 134 -39.73 -69.21 -1.54
N LEU A 135 -38.68 -68.90 -0.78
CA LEU A 135 -37.65 -69.87 -0.39
C LEU A 135 -38.23 -71.04 0.42
N PHE A 136 -39.18 -70.75 1.32
CA PHE A 136 -39.90 -71.79 2.08
C PHE A 136 -40.67 -72.73 1.16
N ARG A 137 -41.40 -72.18 0.19
CA ARG A 137 -42.13 -72.97 -0.81
C ARG A 137 -41.20 -73.75 -1.72
N ALA A 138 -40.11 -73.15 -2.18
CA ALA A 138 -39.18 -73.80 -3.09
C ALA A 138 -38.41 -74.97 -2.46
N SER A 139 -38.11 -74.88 -1.17
CA SER A 139 -37.46 -75.95 -0.42
C SER A 139 -38.42 -77.05 0.01
N LEU A 140 -39.51 -76.68 0.67
CA LEU A 140 -40.33 -77.65 1.41
C LEU A 140 -41.55 -78.16 0.62
N PHE A 141 -42.01 -77.43 -0.40
CA PHE A 141 -43.24 -77.76 -1.14
C PHE A 141 -42.90 -78.32 -2.51
N PHE A 142 -43.52 -79.44 -2.89
CA PHE A 142 -43.36 -80.09 -4.17
C PHE A 142 -44.74 -80.14 -4.83
N GLY A 143 -44.97 -79.36 -5.88
CA GLY A 143 -46.27 -79.23 -6.53
C GLY A 143 -46.60 -80.35 -7.53
N GLN A 144 -47.88 -80.42 -7.93
CA GLN A 144 -48.39 -81.42 -8.85
C GLN A 144 -47.99 -81.12 -10.30
N GLY A 145 -47.40 -82.09 -11.00
CA GLY A 145 -47.25 -82.11 -12.47
C GLY A 145 -46.17 -81.22 -13.09
N SER A 146 -45.65 -80.22 -12.36
CA SER A 146 -44.43 -79.49 -12.71
C SER A 146 -43.59 -79.24 -11.46
N LEU A 147 -42.45 -79.92 -11.39
CA LEU A 147 -41.44 -79.70 -10.34
C LEU A 147 -40.52 -78.51 -10.66
N GLU A 148 -40.70 -77.89 -11.82
CA GLU A 148 -40.00 -76.67 -12.22
C GLU A 148 -40.30 -75.53 -11.24
N PHE A 149 -39.40 -74.57 -11.15
CA PHE A 149 -39.58 -73.41 -10.28
C PHE A 149 -40.41 -72.35 -11.00
N PRO A 150 -41.63 -72.03 -10.51
CA PRO A 150 -42.46 -70.99 -11.13
C PRO A 150 -41.87 -69.59 -10.90
N GLY A 151 -42.00 -68.70 -11.89
CA GLY A 151 -41.63 -67.27 -11.81
C GLY A 151 -40.47 -66.85 -12.72
N GLU A 152 -40.24 -65.54 -12.84
CA GLU A 152 -39.09 -64.98 -13.55
C GLU A 152 -37.78 -65.36 -12.83
N GLY A 153 -36.84 -65.97 -13.57
CA GLY A 153 -35.54 -66.39 -13.04
C GLY A 153 -35.45 -67.83 -12.51
N GLY A 154 -36.54 -68.58 -12.41
CA GLY A 154 -36.53 -70.04 -12.18
C GLY A 154 -35.57 -70.54 -11.08
N LEU A 155 -34.74 -71.54 -11.40
CA LEU A 155 -33.72 -72.10 -10.49
C LEU A 155 -32.61 -71.09 -10.14
N LEU A 156 -32.25 -70.21 -11.07
CA LEU A 156 -31.22 -69.18 -10.89
C LEU A 156 -31.58 -68.23 -9.75
N ALA A 157 -32.80 -67.68 -9.76
CA ALA A 157 -33.27 -66.79 -8.70
C ALA A 157 -33.28 -67.50 -7.34
N ARG A 158 -33.67 -68.78 -7.30
CA ARG A 158 -33.70 -69.60 -6.08
C ARG A 158 -32.30 -69.84 -5.52
N ILE A 159 -31.35 -70.21 -6.38
CA ILE A 159 -29.96 -70.41 -5.97
C ILE A 159 -29.39 -69.06 -5.53
N LYS A 160 -29.55 -67.97 -6.29
CA LYS A 160 -29.10 -66.62 -5.89
C LYS A 160 -29.63 -66.23 -4.51
N ALA A 161 -30.93 -66.39 -4.25
CA ALA A 161 -31.57 -66.10 -2.97
C ALA A 161 -31.05 -66.99 -1.83
N LEU A 162 -30.73 -68.26 -2.13
CA LEU A 162 -30.02 -69.16 -1.22
C LEU A 162 -28.63 -68.63 -0.85
N LEU A 163 -27.91 -68.09 -1.85
CA LEU A 163 -26.55 -67.58 -1.68
C LEU A 163 -26.54 -66.24 -0.93
N SER A 164 -27.56 -65.39 -1.11
CA SER A 164 -27.68 -64.07 -0.46
C SER A 164 -28.45 -64.08 0.87
N GLY A 165 -29.15 -65.17 1.20
CA GLY A 165 -30.03 -65.26 2.38
C GLY A 165 -31.33 -64.44 2.26
N SER A 166 -31.55 -63.77 1.12
CA SER A 166 -32.74 -62.97 0.83
C SER A 166 -33.05 -63.02 -0.67
N SER A 167 -34.32 -63.19 -1.02
CA SER A 167 -34.79 -63.07 -2.40
C SER A 167 -34.65 -61.65 -2.98
N GLU A 168 -34.47 -60.64 -2.11
CA GLU A 168 -34.48 -59.23 -2.48
C GLU A 168 -33.10 -58.64 -2.78
N VAL A 169 -32.00 -59.26 -2.35
CA VAL A 169 -30.64 -58.70 -2.49
C VAL A 169 -29.81 -59.50 -3.50
N ASP A 170 -29.57 -58.91 -4.67
CA ASP A 170 -28.64 -59.44 -5.68
C ASP A 170 -27.24 -58.87 -5.40
N TYR A 171 -26.30 -59.73 -4.98
CA TYR A 171 -24.91 -59.31 -4.75
C TYR A 171 -24.26 -58.76 -6.03
N ASP A 172 -24.73 -59.16 -7.22
CA ASP A 172 -24.28 -58.58 -8.49
C ASP A 172 -24.66 -57.09 -8.55
N ALA A 173 -25.85 -56.71 -8.06
CA ALA A 173 -26.30 -55.33 -7.99
C ALA A 173 -25.52 -54.52 -6.93
N VAL A 174 -25.17 -55.13 -5.79
CA VAL A 174 -24.34 -54.48 -4.77
C VAL A 174 -22.92 -54.24 -5.29
N LEU A 175 -22.31 -55.23 -5.94
CA LEU A 175 -21.01 -55.09 -6.59
C LEU A 175 -21.04 -54.00 -7.66
N GLN A 176 -22.10 -53.93 -8.46
CA GLN A 176 -22.28 -52.88 -9.46
C GLN A 176 -22.41 -51.50 -8.81
N SER A 177 -23.21 -51.37 -7.74
CA SER A 177 -23.35 -50.12 -6.99
C SER A 177 -22.03 -49.64 -6.41
N LEU A 178 -21.24 -50.52 -5.79
CA LEU A 178 -19.92 -50.18 -5.25
C LEU A 178 -18.96 -49.71 -6.36
N CYS A 179 -19.02 -50.37 -7.51
CA CYS A 179 -18.23 -50.02 -8.68
C CYS A 179 -18.63 -48.66 -9.27
N ASP A 180 -19.93 -48.38 -9.37
CA ASP A 180 -20.46 -47.10 -9.84
C ASP A 180 -20.12 -45.97 -8.86
N ASP A 181 -20.26 -46.19 -7.55
CA ASP A 181 -19.85 -45.25 -6.50
C ASP A 181 -18.35 -44.97 -6.57
N TYR A 182 -17.51 -45.99 -6.78
CA TYR A 182 -16.07 -45.81 -6.96
C TYR A 182 -15.75 -44.95 -8.20
N PHE A 183 -16.42 -45.23 -9.33
CA PHE A 183 -16.25 -44.48 -10.56
C PHE A 183 -16.91 -43.10 -10.56
N SER A 184 -17.73 -42.76 -9.56
CA SER A 184 -18.16 -41.38 -9.33
C SER A 184 -17.00 -40.51 -8.82
N LEU A 185 -16.05 -41.12 -8.11
CA LEU A 185 -14.92 -40.42 -7.48
C LEU A 185 -13.70 -40.31 -8.38
N THR A 186 -13.34 -41.37 -9.12
CA THR A 186 -12.12 -41.40 -9.96
C THR A 186 -12.34 -42.07 -11.30
N ARG A 187 -11.62 -41.62 -12.34
CA ARG A 187 -11.59 -42.31 -13.64
C ARG A 187 -10.72 -43.58 -13.66
N ILE A 188 -9.79 -43.72 -12.71
CA ILE A 188 -8.81 -44.81 -12.68
C ILE A 188 -9.51 -46.12 -12.37
N ASN A 189 -9.30 -47.16 -13.19
CA ASN A 189 -9.94 -48.46 -13.02
C ASN A 189 -8.94 -49.54 -12.61
N PRO A 190 -8.95 -50.00 -11.34
CA PRO A 190 -8.09 -51.10 -10.89
C PRO A 190 -8.40 -52.44 -11.56
N TRP A 191 -9.63 -52.62 -12.06
CA TRP A 191 -10.16 -53.90 -12.55
C TRP A 191 -10.26 -53.95 -14.08
N GLY A 192 -9.68 -53.00 -14.80
CA GLY A 192 -9.76 -52.96 -16.26
C GLY A 192 -9.18 -51.69 -16.87
N LYS A 193 -9.87 -51.17 -17.90
CA LYS A 193 -9.47 -49.91 -18.55
C LYS A 193 -10.06 -48.71 -17.84
N ASP A 194 -9.25 -47.66 -17.72
CA ASP A 194 -9.67 -46.37 -17.18
C ASP A 194 -10.85 -45.77 -17.94
N LYS A 195 -11.65 -44.98 -17.22
CA LYS A 195 -12.73 -44.18 -17.80
C LYS A 195 -12.13 -42.97 -18.52
N THR A 196 -12.82 -42.51 -19.56
CA THR A 196 -12.37 -41.40 -20.40
C THR A 196 -12.66 -40.03 -19.81
N ARG A 197 -13.74 -39.91 -19.02
CA ARG A 197 -14.16 -38.65 -18.41
C ARG A 197 -13.57 -38.51 -17.02
N GLU A 198 -13.14 -37.30 -16.70
CA GLU A 198 -12.73 -36.91 -15.36
C GLU A 198 -13.88 -37.02 -14.36
N ARG A 199 -13.50 -37.14 -13.09
CA ARG A 199 -14.38 -37.32 -11.93
C ARG A 199 -14.00 -36.36 -10.82
N GLU A 200 -14.74 -36.40 -9.73
CA GLU A 200 -14.61 -35.46 -8.62
C GLU A 200 -13.16 -35.32 -8.11
N LEU A 201 -12.43 -36.42 -7.91
CA LEU A 201 -11.01 -36.37 -7.50
C LEU A 201 -10.09 -35.78 -8.58
N ASP A 202 -10.36 -36.08 -9.85
CA ASP A 202 -9.52 -35.61 -10.97
C ASP A 202 -9.71 -34.10 -11.18
N GLU A 203 -10.95 -33.61 -11.10
CA GLU A 203 -11.30 -32.19 -11.15
C GLU A 203 -10.73 -31.45 -9.93
N LEU A 204 -10.83 -32.03 -8.74
CA LEU A 204 -10.30 -31.46 -7.51
C LEU A 204 -8.77 -31.32 -7.56
N ARG A 205 -8.06 -32.34 -8.03
CA ARG A 205 -6.61 -32.30 -8.22
C ARG A 205 -6.18 -31.23 -9.22
N THR A 206 -6.94 -31.07 -10.30
CA THR A 206 -6.70 -30.00 -11.27
C THR A 206 -6.88 -28.62 -10.64
N ARG A 207 -7.91 -28.45 -9.79
CA ARG A 207 -8.13 -27.21 -9.04
C ARG A 207 -7.01 -26.94 -8.04
N ILE A 208 -6.54 -27.96 -7.30
CA ILE A 208 -5.39 -27.84 -6.40
C ILE A 208 -4.15 -27.42 -7.18
N ALA A 209 -3.84 -28.05 -8.31
CA ALA A 209 -2.69 -27.70 -9.14
C ALA A 209 -2.75 -26.24 -9.65
N ASN A 210 -3.93 -25.78 -10.09
CA ASN A 210 -4.13 -24.39 -10.49
C ASN A 210 -3.94 -23.40 -9.33
N LEU A 211 -4.43 -23.76 -8.15
CA LEU A 211 -4.28 -22.95 -6.94
C LEU A 211 -2.81 -22.89 -6.48
N GLU A 212 -2.10 -24.02 -6.52
CA GLU A 212 -0.66 -24.07 -6.23
C GLU A 212 0.11 -23.16 -7.20
N GLY A 213 -0.22 -23.18 -8.50
CA GLY A 213 0.36 -22.25 -9.47
C GLY A 213 0.13 -20.78 -9.11
N ARG A 214 -1.09 -20.41 -8.70
CA ARG A 214 -1.39 -19.05 -8.20
C ARG A 214 -0.61 -18.70 -6.94
N TRP A 215 -0.49 -19.63 -6.00
CA TRP A 215 0.25 -19.43 -4.76
C TRP A 215 1.75 -19.19 -5.02
N PHE A 216 2.36 -19.96 -5.93
CA PHE A 216 3.76 -19.75 -6.32
C PHE A 216 3.97 -18.36 -6.95
N ALA A 217 3.09 -17.95 -7.88
CA ALA A 217 3.17 -16.64 -8.50
C ALA A 217 3.00 -15.50 -7.48
N ALA A 218 2.08 -15.64 -6.53
CA ALA A 218 1.90 -14.67 -5.45
C ALA A 218 3.13 -14.61 -4.54
N ARG A 219 3.73 -15.75 -4.20
CA ARG A 219 4.94 -15.78 -3.38
C ARG A 219 6.14 -15.14 -4.07
N GLU A 220 6.26 -15.29 -5.39
CA GLU A 220 7.27 -14.61 -6.21
C GLU A 220 7.04 -13.09 -6.21
N ALA A 221 5.81 -12.63 -6.46
CA ALA A 221 5.44 -11.23 -6.38
C ALA A 221 5.74 -10.60 -5.00
N LEU A 222 5.55 -11.35 -3.91
CA LEU A 222 5.88 -10.90 -2.56
C LEU A 222 7.39 -10.66 -2.38
N HIS A 223 8.22 -11.51 -2.98
CA HIS A 223 9.66 -11.33 -2.98
C HIS A 223 10.09 -10.12 -3.82
N GLU A 224 9.46 -9.91 -4.98
CA GLU A 224 9.68 -8.72 -5.81
C GLU A 224 9.29 -7.44 -5.08
N VAL A 225 8.15 -7.41 -4.39
CA VAL A 225 7.72 -6.26 -3.57
C VAL A 225 8.77 -5.91 -2.53
N ALA A 226 9.25 -6.90 -1.76
CA ALA A 226 10.27 -6.67 -0.75
C ALA A 226 11.57 -6.09 -1.34
N THR A 227 11.93 -6.52 -2.55
CA THR A 227 13.11 -6.02 -3.27
C THR A 227 12.92 -4.57 -3.70
N VAL A 228 11.78 -4.24 -4.32
CA VAL A 228 11.45 -2.88 -4.79
C VAL A 228 11.28 -1.91 -3.61
N GLU A 229 10.67 -2.34 -2.51
CA GLU A 229 10.57 -1.54 -1.29
C GLU A 229 11.95 -1.19 -0.71
N GLY A 230 12.90 -2.13 -0.78
CA GLY A 230 14.30 -1.89 -0.43
C GLY A 230 14.95 -0.82 -1.33
N GLU A 231 14.71 -0.85 -2.64
CA GLU A 231 15.18 0.17 -3.58
C GLU A 231 14.54 1.54 -3.31
N ILE A 232 13.23 1.59 -3.10
CA ILE A 232 12.50 2.80 -2.71
C ILE A 232 13.10 3.42 -1.45
N GLY A 233 13.42 2.60 -0.44
CA GLY A 233 14.05 3.06 0.80
C GLY A 233 15.40 3.74 0.57
N ARG A 234 16.27 3.14 -0.28
CA ARG A 234 17.56 3.73 -0.65
C ARG A 234 17.40 5.02 -1.43
N LEU A 235 16.54 5.02 -2.44
CA LEU A 235 16.31 6.17 -3.32
C LEU A 235 15.72 7.36 -2.54
N ARG A 236 14.82 7.11 -1.58
CA ARG A 236 14.31 8.17 -0.68
C ARG A 236 15.43 8.80 0.15
N ALA A 237 16.37 8.00 0.66
CA ALA A 237 17.50 8.51 1.42
C ALA A 237 18.45 9.34 0.53
N GLU A 238 18.69 8.91 -0.71
CA GLU A 238 19.49 9.67 -1.70
C GLU A 238 18.83 11.01 -2.07
N ILE A 239 17.51 11.02 -2.33
CA ILE A 239 16.75 12.23 -2.63
C ILE A 239 16.82 13.21 -1.45
N GLU A 240 16.64 12.74 -0.22
CA GLU A 240 16.70 13.60 0.97
C GLU A 240 18.10 14.20 1.16
N ALA A 241 19.15 13.39 0.99
CA ALA A 241 20.53 13.87 1.03
C ALA A 241 20.79 14.90 -0.07
N GLY A 242 20.39 14.61 -1.31
CA GLY A 242 20.54 15.51 -2.45
C GLY A 242 19.76 16.81 -2.28
N ARG A 243 18.53 16.78 -1.75
CA ARG A 243 17.74 17.99 -1.42
C ARG A 243 18.43 18.84 -0.38
N SER A 244 19.02 18.23 0.65
CA SER A 244 19.81 18.94 1.65
C SER A 244 21.03 19.64 1.04
N GLU A 245 21.73 18.97 0.11
CA GLU A 245 22.85 19.56 -0.62
C GLU A 245 22.43 20.68 -1.58
N TYR A 246 21.32 20.48 -2.31
CA TYR A 246 20.72 21.49 -3.17
C TYR A 246 20.37 22.76 -2.39
N ASP A 247 19.66 22.62 -1.28
CA ASP A 247 19.26 23.75 -0.42
C ASP A 247 20.47 24.51 0.14
N LYS A 248 21.53 23.79 0.52
CA LYS A 248 22.79 24.41 0.94
C LYS A 248 23.43 25.18 -0.21
N GLY A 249 23.45 24.59 -1.40
CA GLY A 249 23.97 25.21 -2.62
C GLY A 249 23.21 26.48 -3.02
N VAL A 250 21.87 26.45 -3.01
CA VAL A 250 21.01 27.62 -3.31
C VAL A 250 21.28 28.75 -2.33
N ARG A 251 21.23 28.47 -1.02
CA ARG A 251 21.50 29.49 0.01
C ARG A 251 22.89 30.10 -0.13
N TYR A 252 23.87 29.27 -0.50
CA TYR A 252 25.24 29.72 -0.69
C TYR A 252 25.37 30.62 -1.93
N LEU A 253 24.80 30.25 -3.08
CA LEU A 253 24.80 31.08 -4.29
C LEU A 253 24.07 32.40 -4.07
N ASP A 254 22.92 32.39 -3.40
CA ASP A 254 22.19 33.62 -3.04
C ASP A 254 23.02 34.54 -2.14
N TRP A 255 23.76 33.96 -1.19
CA TRP A 255 24.69 34.71 -0.36
C TRP A 255 25.84 35.30 -1.20
N VAL A 256 26.48 34.52 -2.08
CA VAL A 256 27.56 35.00 -2.98
C VAL A 256 27.07 36.15 -3.84
N ARG A 257 25.88 36.05 -4.45
CA ARG A 257 25.28 37.12 -5.27
C ARG A 257 25.08 38.42 -4.47
N ARG A 258 24.58 38.31 -3.22
CA ARG A 258 24.39 39.48 -2.34
C ARG A 258 25.71 40.12 -1.95
N GLN A 259 26.73 39.33 -1.61
CA GLN A 259 28.06 39.83 -1.28
C GLN A 259 28.69 40.54 -2.47
N TRP A 260 28.59 39.97 -3.67
CA TRP A 260 29.12 40.59 -4.88
C TRP A 260 28.49 41.95 -5.18
N HIS A 261 27.15 42.07 -5.09
CA HIS A 261 26.47 43.37 -5.25
C HIS A 261 26.89 44.40 -4.20
N LEU A 262 27.17 43.97 -2.97
CA LEU A 262 27.67 44.85 -1.91
C LEU A 262 29.11 45.29 -2.19
N ASP A 263 29.99 44.38 -2.63
CA ASP A 263 31.37 44.67 -3.04
C ASP A 263 31.43 45.63 -4.23
N GLU A 264 30.60 45.42 -5.26
CA GLU A 264 30.51 46.31 -6.42
C GLU A 264 30.08 47.73 -6.01
N LYS A 265 29.08 47.81 -5.12
CA LYS A 265 28.60 49.08 -4.56
C LYS A 265 29.67 49.77 -3.71
N GLU A 266 30.42 49.02 -2.90
CA GLU A 266 31.52 49.54 -2.09
C GLU A 266 32.65 50.09 -2.98
N GLN A 267 33.02 49.36 -4.04
CA GLN A 267 34.03 49.82 -4.99
C GLN A 267 33.59 51.07 -5.75
N GLY A 268 32.32 51.16 -6.16
CA GLY A 268 31.73 52.36 -6.75
C GLY A 268 31.84 53.57 -5.81
N LEU A 269 31.38 53.41 -4.56
CA LEU A 269 31.47 54.46 -3.55
C LEU A 269 32.90 54.88 -3.22
N LYS A 270 33.86 53.95 -3.18
CA LYS A 270 35.30 54.25 -3.00
C LYS A 270 35.85 55.10 -4.14
N ARG A 271 35.48 54.79 -5.40
CA ARG A 271 35.91 55.57 -6.57
C ARG A 271 35.37 57.00 -6.50
N ASP A 272 34.09 57.16 -6.15
CA ASP A 272 33.46 58.47 -6.03
C ASP A 272 34.03 59.28 -4.86
N PHE A 273 34.27 58.65 -3.70
CA PHE A 273 34.91 59.28 -2.56
C PHE A 273 36.31 59.81 -2.89
N ASN A 274 37.14 58.99 -3.55
CA ASN A 274 38.49 59.39 -3.96
C ASN A 274 38.47 60.57 -4.96
N ARG A 275 37.45 60.62 -5.84
CA ARG A 275 37.27 61.73 -6.78
C ARG A 275 36.98 63.04 -6.04
N VAL A 276 36.00 63.02 -5.13
CA VAL A 276 35.59 64.20 -4.34
C VAL A 276 36.72 64.69 -3.43
N GLN A 277 37.46 63.77 -2.79
CA GLN A 277 38.60 64.11 -1.94
C GLN A 277 39.70 64.86 -2.71
N LYS A 278 40.00 64.43 -3.94
CA LYS A 278 41.00 65.08 -4.79
C LYS A 278 40.59 66.51 -5.18
N SER A 279 39.33 66.71 -5.54
CA SER A 279 38.78 68.04 -5.87
C SER A 279 38.77 68.98 -4.65
N SER A 280 38.38 68.47 -3.47
CA SER A 280 38.38 69.26 -2.22
C SER A 280 39.79 69.75 -1.84
N GLY A 281 40.81 68.89 -1.92
CA GLY A 281 42.19 69.29 -1.62
C GLY A 281 42.76 70.34 -2.58
N GLN A 282 42.32 70.37 -3.84
CA GLN A 282 42.72 71.40 -4.81
C GLN A 282 42.12 72.77 -4.46
N VAL A 283 40.85 72.81 -4.05
CA VAL A 283 40.18 74.06 -3.65
C VAL A 283 40.82 74.67 -2.40
N GLU A 284 41.16 73.87 -1.39
CA GLU A 284 41.82 74.36 -0.17
C GLU A 284 43.18 75.03 -0.46
N SER A 285 43.97 74.47 -1.37
CA SER A 285 45.29 75.02 -1.71
C SER A 285 45.21 76.40 -2.39
N LEU A 286 44.25 76.59 -3.29
CA LEU A 286 44.04 77.86 -4.01
C LEU A 286 43.47 78.97 -3.10
N VAL A 287 42.64 78.61 -2.12
CA VAL A 287 42.13 79.58 -1.12
C VAL A 287 43.27 80.12 -0.25
N ALA A 288 44.22 79.27 0.14
CA ALA A 288 45.38 79.69 0.92
C ALA A 288 46.32 80.63 0.13
N GLU A 289 46.56 80.35 -1.16
CA GLU A 289 47.40 81.19 -2.04
C GLU A 289 46.81 82.60 -2.21
N ARG A 290 45.48 82.72 -2.36
CA ARG A 290 44.77 84.01 -2.45
C ARG A 290 44.98 84.89 -1.21
N GLN A 291 44.92 84.29 -0.01
CA GLN A 291 45.08 85.04 1.24
C GLN A 291 46.51 85.59 1.40
N GLY A 292 47.53 84.86 0.95
CA GLY A 292 48.92 85.31 0.99
C GLY A 292 49.18 86.54 0.11
N LEU A 293 48.66 86.54 -1.13
CA LEU A 293 48.87 87.63 -2.08
C LEU A 293 48.24 88.96 -1.65
N LEU A 294 47.10 88.92 -0.95
CA LEU A 294 46.43 90.13 -0.42
C LEU A 294 47.24 90.81 0.70
N GLN A 295 47.95 90.04 1.53
CA GLN A 295 48.78 90.58 2.60
C GLN A 295 50.02 91.31 2.09
N ASP A 296 50.59 90.87 0.97
CA ASP A 296 51.76 91.51 0.37
C ASP A 296 51.43 92.80 -0.36
N LEU A 297 50.21 92.94 -0.90
CA LEU A 297 49.73 94.19 -1.51
C LEU A 297 49.62 95.34 -0.49
N ALA A 298 49.24 95.04 0.75
CA ALA A 298 49.09 96.06 1.79
C ALA A 298 50.42 96.72 2.19
N LYS A 299 51.57 96.07 1.96
CA LYS A 299 52.90 96.55 2.39
C LYS A 299 53.49 97.64 1.48
N THR A 300 52.93 97.90 0.30
CA THR A 300 53.50 98.84 -0.69
C THR A 300 53.11 100.30 -0.48
N GLY A 301 52.14 100.60 0.39
CA GLY A 301 51.71 101.98 0.72
C GLY A 301 51.05 102.75 -0.43
N LEU A 302 50.69 102.05 -1.51
CA LEU A 302 50.00 102.58 -2.69
C LEU A 302 48.57 102.01 -2.72
N PRO A 303 47.56 102.79 -3.14
CA PRO A 303 46.19 102.30 -3.33
C PRO A 303 46.14 101.20 -4.41
N ARG A 304 45.09 100.38 -4.40
CA ARG A 304 44.87 99.28 -5.36
C ARG A 304 44.72 99.75 -6.82
N GLU A 305 44.50 101.05 -7.04
CA GLU A 305 44.37 101.73 -8.34
C GLU A 305 45.16 103.06 -8.30
N LEU A 306 45.98 103.33 -9.33
CA LEU A 306 46.84 104.53 -9.44
C LEU A 306 46.20 105.62 -10.31
N PRO A 307 46.26 106.93 -9.96
CA PRO A 307 45.84 108.04 -10.82
C PRO A 307 46.85 108.40 -11.93
N ASP A 308 46.38 108.76 -13.12
CA ASP A 308 47.21 108.91 -14.35
C ASP A 308 48.17 110.13 -14.34
N ASP A 309 47.88 111.20 -13.59
CA ASP A 309 48.59 112.49 -13.67
C ASP A 309 49.81 112.61 -12.72
N LEU A 310 50.00 111.61 -11.85
CA LEU A 310 50.99 111.64 -10.78
C LEU A 310 52.46 111.75 -11.25
N PRO A 311 52.89 111.12 -12.36
CA PRO A 311 54.28 111.21 -12.82
C PRO A 311 54.69 112.62 -13.26
N LEU A 312 53.77 113.41 -13.84
CA LEU A 312 54.04 114.75 -14.33
C LEU A 312 54.21 115.76 -13.19
N LEU A 313 53.36 115.68 -12.17
CA LEU A 313 53.37 116.59 -11.01
C LEU A 313 54.65 116.48 -10.18
N LEU A 314 55.25 115.28 -10.14
CA LEU A 314 56.52 115.05 -9.44
C LEU A 314 57.72 115.72 -10.14
N ALA A 315 57.64 115.96 -11.45
CA ALA A 315 58.71 116.61 -12.22
C ALA A 315 58.71 118.14 -12.09
N ASP A 316 57.53 118.78 -12.14
CA ASP A 316 57.38 120.25 -12.07
C ASP A 316 57.86 120.83 -10.73
N ALA A 317 57.68 120.09 -9.63
CA ALA A 317 58.10 120.49 -8.28
C ALA A 317 59.61 120.68 -8.14
N GLU A 318 60.41 119.93 -8.91
CA GLU A 318 61.87 119.97 -8.82
C GLU A 318 62.45 121.21 -9.52
N GLN A 319 61.85 121.62 -10.65
CA GLN A 319 62.35 122.72 -11.47
C GLN A 319 62.17 124.10 -10.81
N LEU A 320 61.04 124.31 -10.14
CA LEU A 320 60.71 125.54 -9.39
C LEU A 320 61.67 125.81 -8.21
N ARG A 321 62.09 124.76 -7.50
CA ARG A 321 63.04 124.89 -6.37
C ARG A 321 64.43 125.35 -6.81
N ARG A 322 64.91 124.96 -8.00
CA ARG A 322 66.22 125.39 -8.51
C ARG A 322 66.26 126.89 -8.83
N ARG A 323 65.14 127.46 -9.29
CA ARG A 323 65.02 128.89 -9.68
C ARG A 323 65.11 129.85 -8.49
N LEU A 324 64.51 129.51 -7.35
CA LEU A 324 64.53 130.31 -6.12
C LEU A 324 65.93 130.43 -5.50
N ILE A 325 66.75 129.38 -5.61
CA ILE A 325 68.12 129.36 -5.08
C ILE A 325 69.03 130.35 -5.84
N GLY A 326 68.82 130.53 -7.15
CA GLY A 326 69.62 131.45 -7.97
C GLY A 326 69.43 132.93 -7.62
N LEU A 327 68.18 133.36 -7.43
CA LEU A 327 67.85 134.76 -7.12
C LEU A 327 68.39 135.24 -5.76
N GLN A 328 68.60 134.32 -4.83
CA GLN A 328 69.12 134.63 -3.49
C GLN A 328 70.62 134.98 -3.51
N GLY A 329 71.37 134.49 -4.51
CA GLY A 329 72.79 134.83 -4.70
C GLY A 329 73.00 136.27 -5.17
N GLU A 330 72.17 136.75 -6.11
CA GLU A 330 72.32 138.09 -6.70
C GLU A 330 72.10 139.23 -5.67
N THR A 331 71.17 139.08 -4.74
CA THR A 331 70.88 140.09 -3.70
C THR A 331 72.06 140.31 -2.75
N THR A 332 72.81 139.24 -2.45
CA THR A 332 73.95 139.32 -1.51
C THR A 332 75.15 140.07 -2.08
N ALA A 333 75.35 140.03 -3.40
CA ALA A 333 76.47 140.70 -4.07
C ALA A 333 76.35 142.24 -4.05
N GLN A 334 75.15 142.79 -4.24
CA GLN A 334 74.96 144.25 -4.23
C GLN A 334 75.06 144.89 -2.84
N ARG A 335 74.61 144.21 -1.77
CA ARG A 335 74.77 144.72 -0.39
C ARG A 335 76.23 144.83 0.06
N GLN A 336 77.13 144.00 -0.46
CA GLN A 336 78.56 144.08 -0.15
C GLN A 336 79.24 145.34 -0.72
N LEU A 337 78.77 145.85 -1.86
CA LEU A 337 79.32 147.09 -2.46
C LEU A 337 79.02 148.32 -1.58
N LEU A 338 77.84 148.38 -0.97
CA LEU A 338 77.39 149.50 -0.13
C LEU A 338 78.19 149.62 1.18
N HIS A 339 78.66 148.50 1.72
CA HIS A 339 79.45 148.46 2.96
C HIS A 339 80.89 148.98 2.82
N ARG A 340 81.46 149.07 1.60
CA ARG A 340 82.87 149.51 1.41
C ARG A 340 83.08 151.03 1.43
N LEU A 341 82.02 151.84 1.43
CA LEU A 341 82.10 153.31 1.46
C LEU A 341 82.27 153.85 2.91
N GLY A 342 83.45 154.41 3.22
CA GLY A 342 83.85 154.87 4.57
C GLY A 342 83.30 156.24 5.01
N VAL A 343 83.47 156.57 6.31
CA VAL A 343 82.92 157.77 6.99
C VAL A 343 83.99 158.85 7.28
N VAL A 344 83.58 160.13 7.25
CA VAL A 344 84.47 161.30 7.47
C VAL A 344 84.90 161.42 8.95
N PRO A 345 86.22 161.51 9.28
CA PRO A 345 86.72 161.49 10.65
C PRO A 345 86.74 162.88 11.33
N TRP A 346 85.56 163.43 11.62
CA TRP A 346 85.36 164.76 12.22
C TRP A 346 85.98 164.94 13.63
N ARG A 347 86.23 163.87 14.38
CA ARG A 347 86.81 163.93 15.74
C ARG A 347 88.29 164.31 15.74
N LEU A 348 89.02 163.90 14.72
CA LEU A 348 90.47 164.14 14.59
C LEU A 348 90.75 165.61 14.23
N THR A 349 89.90 166.19 13.37
CA THR A 349 89.96 167.61 13.00
C THR A 349 89.57 168.54 14.14
N ALA A 350 88.61 168.15 14.99
CA ALA A 350 88.29 168.89 16.21
C ALA A 350 89.46 168.93 17.22
N GLY A 351 90.18 167.82 17.41
CA GLY A 351 91.32 167.74 18.31
C GLY A 351 92.52 168.62 17.90
N LEU A 352 92.87 168.61 16.61
CA LEU A 352 93.93 169.47 16.05
C LEU A 352 93.60 170.96 16.18
N SER A 353 92.32 171.32 16.04
CA SER A 353 91.85 172.70 16.20
C SER A 353 92.09 173.24 17.62
N LEU A 354 91.90 172.40 18.65
CA LEU A 354 92.13 172.71 20.06
C LEU A 354 93.61 172.96 20.38
N VAL A 355 94.52 172.18 19.77
CA VAL A 355 95.98 172.34 19.96
C VAL A 355 96.46 173.67 19.36
N CYS A 356 95.98 174.03 18.16
CA CYS A 356 96.30 175.32 17.53
C CYS A 356 95.78 176.51 18.34
N LEU A 357 94.58 176.40 18.92
CA LEU A 357 93.99 177.41 19.80
C LEU A 357 94.75 177.56 21.13
N GLY A 358 95.08 176.44 21.79
CA GLY A 358 95.82 176.45 23.05
C GLY A 358 97.25 176.98 22.91
N GLY A 359 97.96 176.55 21.86
CA GLY A 359 99.33 177.00 21.60
C GLY A 359 99.43 178.48 21.28
N SER A 360 98.49 179.01 20.48
CA SER A 360 98.45 180.44 20.14
C SER A 360 98.05 181.32 21.34
N ALA A 361 97.11 180.88 22.19
CA ALA A 361 96.73 181.60 23.40
C ALA A 361 97.86 181.65 24.45
N LEU A 362 98.58 180.54 24.65
CA LEU A 362 99.71 180.45 25.59
C LEU A 362 100.86 181.38 25.17
N LEU A 363 101.20 181.39 23.88
CA LEU A 363 102.23 182.26 23.33
C LEU A 363 101.85 183.75 23.39
N GLY A 364 100.56 184.05 23.21
CA GLY A 364 100.03 185.41 23.38
C GLY A 364 100.12 185.91 24.82
N TRP A 365 99.85 185.03 25.80
CA TRP A 365 99.91 185.38 27.22
C TRP A 365 101.34 185.75 27.69
N LEU A 366 102.34 185.04 27.18
CA LEU A 366 103.77 185.31 27.47
C LEU A 366 104.28 186.62 26.86
N SER A 367 103.60 187.13 25.82
CA SER A 367 104.12 188.21 24.97
C SER A 367 103.05 189.25 24.66
N PRO A 368 102.77 190.21 25.57
CA PRO A 368 101.64 191.13 25.42
C PRO A 368 101.69 191.98 24.15
N ARG A 369 102.90 192.28 23.65
CA ARG A 369 103.11 193.04 22.41
C ARG A 369 102.71 192.29 21.14
N PHE A 370 102.64 190.96 21.16
CA PHE A 370 102.42 190.11 19.97
C PHE A 370 101.16 189.24 20.07
N ALA A 371 100.29 189.48 21.05
CA ALA A 371 99.11 188.65 21.27
C ALA A 371 98.15 188.63 20.05
N THR A 372 97.95 189.78 19.40
CA THR A 372 97.05 189.91 18.24
C THR A 372 97.50 189.11 17.01
N PRO A 373 98.76 189.18 16.52
CA PRO A 373 99.17 188.40 15.36
C PRO A 373 99.20 186.88 15.60
N LEU A 374 99.50 186.43 16.83
CA LEU A 374 99.54 184.99 17.17
C LEU A 374 98.16 184.34 17.16
N VAL A 375 97.13 185.04 17.66
CA VAL A 375 95.75 184.55 17.62
C VAL A 375 95.22 184.50 16.18
N LEU A 376 95.58 185.49 15.35
CA LEU A 376 95.26 185.50 13.92
C LEU A 376 95.89 184.32 13.18
N ALA A 377 97.16 184.00 13.44
CA ALA A 377 97.83 182.84 12.84
C ALA A 377 97.15 181.51 13.24
N GLY A 378 96.77 181.35 14.51
CA GLY A 378 96.02 180.18 14.99
C GLY A 378 94.65 180.04 14.31
N GLY A 379 93.95 181.15 14.11
CA GLY A 379 92.65 181.16 13.41
C GLY A 379 92.73 180.71 11.96
N ILE A 380 93.78 181.11 11.23
CA ILE A 380 93.98 180.73 9.83
C ILE A 380 94.23 179.21 9.69
N CYS A 381 95.03 178.62 10.58
CA CYS A 381 95.28 177.17 10.57
C CYS A 381 94.00 176.35 10.77
N ILE A 382 93.10 176.79 11.64
CA ILE A 382 91.81 176.13 11.88
C ILE A 382 90.93 176.20 10.62
N LEU A 383 90.91 177.35 9.95
CA LEU A 383 90.09 177.57 8.77
C LEU A 383 90.49 176.64 7.60
N ILE A 384 91.79 176.42 7.40
CA ILE A 384 92.32 175.49 6.39
C ILE A 384 91.92 174.04 6.71
N LEU A 385 91.98 173.66 7.99
CA LEU A 385 91.64 172.30 8.43
C LEU A 385 90.17 171.95 8.14
N TRP A 386 89.25 172.89 8.39
CA TRP A 386 87.82 172.70 8.15
C TRP A 386 87.45 172.72 6.67
N ALA A 387 88.11 173.54 5.86
CA ALA A 387 87.91 173.56 4.41
C ALA A 387 88.21 172.19 3.75
N ALA A 388 89.29 171.52 4.20
CA ALA A 388 89.66 170.20 3.69
C ALA A 388 88.61 169.11 4.00
N THR A 389 87.99 169.16 5.19
CA THR A 389 86.97 168.17 5.59
C THR A 389 85.66 168.30 4.83
N LEU A 390 85.25 169.52 4.48
CA LEU A 390 84.00 169.77 3.77
C LEU A 390 84.03 169.21 2.34
N TRP A 391 85.19 169.30 1.67
CA TRP A 391 85.36 168.78 0.31
C TRP A 391 85.23 167.25 0.25
N GLN A 392 85.74 166.54 1.25
CA GLN A 392 85.68 165.08 1.31
C GLN A 392 84.25 164.56 1.55
N ALA A 393 83.43 165.30 2.31
CA ALA A 393 82.05 164.93 2.59
C ALA A 393 81.15 164.96 1.34
N LEU A 394 81.33 165.95 0.46
CA LEU A 394 80.52 166.10 -0.75
C LEU A 394 80.74 164.97 -1.77
N ARG A 395 81.97 164.42 -1.86
CA ARG A 395 82.31 163.34 -2.79
C ARG A 395 81.60 162.02 -2.45
N LEU A 396 81.57 161.65 -1.17
CA LEU A 396 80.99 160.38 -0.70
C LEU A 396 79.47 160.30 -0.87
N HIS A 397 78.76 161.43 -0.89
CA HIS A 397 77.30 161.44 -0.99
C HIS A 397 76.79 161.06 -2.39
N ARG A 398 77.50 161.44 -3.46
CA ARG A 398 77.12 161.09 -4.84
C ARG A 398 77.30 159.61 -5.14
N GLU A 399 78.35 158.97 -4.61
CA GLU A 399 78.65 157.56 -4.89
C GLU A 399 77.66 156.57 -4.23
N ARG A 400 77.02 156.94 -3.12
CA ARG A 400 75.99 156.08 -2.47
C ARG A 400 74.69 155.96 -3.28
N GLY A 401 74.24 157.03 -3.92
CA GLY A 401 72.92 157.07 -4.58
C GLY A 401 72.74 156.06 -5.72
N VAL A 402 73.82 155.71 -6.43
CA VAL A 402 73.76 154.78 -7.59
C VAL A 402 73.59 153.32 -7.16
N ILE A 403 74.02 152.95 -5.95
CA ILE A 403 73.99 151.56 -5.49
C ILE A 403 72.60 151.17 -4.94
N ASP A 404 71.87 152.12 -4.34
CA ASP A 404 70.54 151.88 -3.77
C ASP A 404 69.46 151.58 -4.84
N GLU A 405 69.51 152.20 -6.02
CA GLU A 405 68.57 151.93 -7.12
C GLU A 405 68.66 150.48 -7.65
N GLY A 406 69.85 149.86 -7.61
CA GLY A 406 70.06 148.49 -8.10
C GLY A 406 69.43 147.41 -7.23
N LEU A 407 69.36 147.63 -5.90
CA LEU A 407 68.85 146.65 -4.93
C LEU A 407 67.33 146.46 -5.03
N ALA A 408 66.59 147.53 -5.37
CA ALA A 408 65.13 147.49 -5.45
C ALA A 408 64.60 146.57 -6.58
N GLN A 409 65.34 146.43 -7.69
CA GLN A 409 64.90 145.60 -8.82
C GLN A 409 65.00 144.08 -8.53
N ILE A 410 65.95 143.65 -7.70
CA ILE A 410 66.16 142.22 -7.41
C ILE A 410 65.10 141.68 -6.45
N GLU A 411 64.63 142.49 -5.49
CA GLU A 411 63.60 142.07 -4.52
C GLU A 411 62.25 141.78 -5.20
N LEU A 412 61.91 142.50 -6.27
CA LEU A 412 60.67 142.28 -7.02
C LEU A 412 60.63 140.87 -7.68
N ARG A 413 61.73 140.45 -8.32
CA ARG A 413 61.82 139.13 -9.02
C ARG A 413 61.75 137.94 -8.07
N ARG A 414 62.18 138.11 -6.83
CA ARG A 414 62.14 137.05 -5.80
C ARG A 414 60.71 136.78 -5.32
N ALA A 415 59.88 137.83 -5.24
CA ALA A 415 58.50 137.70 -4.80
C ALA A 415 57.67 136.85 -5.78
N ASP A 416 57.85 137.01 -7.09
CA ASP A 416 57.15 136.23 -8.12
C ASP A 416 57.45 134.73 -8.03
N ALA A 417 58.73 134.35 -7.92
CA ALA A 417 59.13 132.94 -7.86
C ALA A 417 58.62 132.22 -6.58
N GLN A 418 58.39 132.95 -5.48
CA GLN A 418 57.79 132.39 -4.26
C GLN A 418 56.27 132.20 -4.39
N GLY A 419 55.61 132.94 -5.29
CA GLY A 419 54.19 132.77 -5.63
C GLY A 419 53.92 131.44 -6.32
N GLU A 420 54.71 131.10 -7.35
CA GLU A 420 54.53 129.87 -8.15
C GLU A 420 54.69 128.58 -7.32
N LEU A 421 55.62 128.56 -6.35
CA LEU A 421 55.85 127.38 -5.49
C LEU A 421 54.63 127.06 -4.58
N LYS A 422 53.97 128.09 -4.05
CA LYS A 422 52.81 127.92 -3.17
C LYS A 422 51.60 127.32 -3.89
N GLU A 423 51.44 127.62 -5.18
CA GLU A 423 50.34 127.06 -5.97
C GLU A 423 50.51 125.56 -6.20
N LEU A 424 51.75 125.10 -6.37
CA LEU A 424 52.08 123.70 -6.62
C LEU A 424 51.91 122.82 -5.37
N ASP A 425 52.30 123.33 -4.19
CA ASP A 425 52.06 122.64 -2.90
C ASP A 425 50.56 122.42 -2.63
N LEU A 426 49.71 123.37 -3.05
CA LEU A 426 48.24 123.27 -2.95
C LEU A 426 47.66 122.15 -3.83
N ARG A 427 48.32 121.79 -4.94
CA ARG A 427 47.88 120.68 -5.81
C ARG A 427 48.18 119.31 -5.19
N PHE A 428 49.33 119.14 -4.54
CA PHE A 428 49.66 117.89 -3.83
C PHE A 428 48.68 117.57 -2.70
N GLN A 429 48.27 118.59 -1.94
CA GLN A 429 47.29 118.40 -0.85
C GLN A 429 45.90 117.96 -1.35
N ARG A 430 45.46 118.42 -2.53
CA ARG A 430 44.16 117.99 -3.10
C ARG A 430 44.11 116.52 -3.47
N LEU A 431 45.26 115.93 -3.81
CA LEU A 431 45.37 114.50 -4.13
C LEU A 431 45.51 113.61 -2.88
N GLY A 432 45.37 114.18 -1.68
CA GLY A 432 45.52 113.45 -0.42
C GLY A 432 46.97 113.04 -0.12
N MET A 433 47.94 113.69 -0.77
CA MET A 433 49.36 113.37 -0.64
C MET A 433 50.10 114.49 0.09
N SER A 434 51.14 114.10 0.84
CA SER A 434 51.96 115.03 1.59
C SER A 434 52.90 115.81 0.65
N PRO A 435 52.95 117.16 0.73
CA PRO A 435 53.88 117.99 -0.05
C PRO A 435 55.33 117.92 0.46
N SER A 436 55.62 116.98 1.38
CA SER A 436 56.97 116.77 1.93
C SER A 436 57.92 116.25 0.84
N ALA A 437 59.06 116.92 0.71
CA ALA A 437 60.12 116.54 -0.23
C ALA A 437 60.63 115.10 -0.05
N VAL A 438 60.48 114.52 1.15
CA VAL A 438 60.98 113.17 1.49
C VAL A 438 59.98 112.07 1.10
N GLU A 439 58.68 112.34 1.20
CA GLU A 439 57.64 111.34 0.90
C GLU A 439 57.45 111.18 -0.62
N ILE A 440 57.55 112.29 -1.35
CA ILE A 440 57.57 112.32 -2.82
C ILE A 440 58.68 111.41 -3.39
N ALA A 441 59.87 111.42 -2.80
CA ALA A 441 60.99 110.58 -3.24
C ALA A 441 60.80 109.07 -2.93
N LYS A 442 60.03 108.72 -1.89
CA LYS A 442 59.76 107.32 -1.49
C LYS A 442 58.72 106.66 -2.40
N MET A 443 57.72 107.43 -2.84
CA MET A 443 56.65 106.95 -3.74
C MET A 443 57.19 106.54 -5.12
N GLN A 444 58.18 107.27 -5.65
CA GLN A 444 58.82 106.92 -6.93
C GLN A 444 59.54 105.55 -6.91
N LYS A 445 60.02 105.09 -5.75
CA LYS A 445 60.83 103.86 -5.64
C LYS A 445 60.01 102.56 -5.59
N ASN A 446 58.73 102.62 -5.21
CA ASN A 446 57.90 101.43 -4.91
C ASN A 446 56.86 101.06 -6.00
N MET A 447 56.78 101.80 -7.11
CA MET A 447 55.77 101.58 -8.16
C MET A 447 55.86 100.19 -8.83
N GLU A 448 57.07 99.69 -9.12
CA GLU A 448 57.24 98.45 -9.90
C GLU A 448 56.75 97.20 -9.15
N ARG A 449 56.93 97.16 -7.82
CA ARG A 449 56.56 96.01 -6.98
C ARG A 449 55.06 95.85 -6.82
N HIS A 450 54.30 96.95 -6.89
CA HIS A 450 52.83 96.93 -6.80
C HIS A 450 52.19 96.23 -8.01
N ARG A 451 52.72 96.48 -9.22
CA ARG A 451 52.17 95.94 -10.48
C ARG A 451 52.21 94.40 -10.55
N GLN A 452 53.26 93.78 -10.03
CA GLN A 452 53.45 92.32 -10.09
C GLN A 452 52.45 91.54 -9.21
N ILE A 453 52.14 92.05 -8.02
CA ILE A 453 51.25 91.37 -7.06
C ILE A 453 49.82 91.30 -7.58
N VAL A 454 49.35 92.37 -8.25
CA VAL A 454 47.97 92.45 -8.77
C VAL A 454 47.70 91.42 -9.87
N MET A 455 48.65 91.18 -10.78
CA MET A 455 48.48 90.19 -11.85
C MET A 455 48.24 88.77 -11.32
N ARG A 456 49.04 88.34 -10.34
CA ARG A 456 48.94 86.98 -9.79
C ARG A 456 47.63 86.73 -9.04
N LEU A 457 47.07 87.78 -8.45
CA LEU A 457 45.80 87.74 -7.72
C LEU A 457 44.61 87.43 -8.65
N VAL A 458 44.64 87.92 -9.89
CA VAL A 458 43.59 87.68 -10.89
C VAL A 458 43.58 86.23 -11.37
N GLU A 459 44.74 85.60 -11.53
CA GLU A 459 44.85 84.19 -11.98
C GLU A 459 44.24 83.21 -10.96
N VAL A 460 44.56 83.39 -9.67
CA VAL A 460 44.05 82.52 -8.59
C VAL A 460 42.54 82.67 -8.41
N GLU A 461 42.01 83.89 -8.51
CA GLU A 461 40.57 84.14 -8.43
C GLU A 461 39.80 83.58 -9.64
N GLY A 462 40.44 83.47 -10.80
CA GLY A 462 39.88 82.79 -11.98
C GLY A 462 39.74 81.27 -11.78
N ALA A 463 40.78 80.62 -11.24
CA ALA A 463 40.77 79.17 -11.00
C ALA A 463 39.72 78.75 -9.95
N LEU A 464 39.55 79.55 -8.89
CA LEU A 464 38.55 79.31 -7.84
C LEU A 464 37.09 79.44 -8.31
N LYS A 465 36.82 80.13 -9.43
CA LYS A 465 35.47 80.23 -10.01
C LYS A 465 35.05 79.02 -10.84
N VAL A 466 36.01 78.25 -11.36
CA VAL A 466 35.76 77.07 -12.21
C VAL A 466 35.54 75.81 -11.35
N LEU A 467 36.15 75.77 -10.16
CA LEU A 467 36.00 74.67 -9.22
C LEU A 467 34.70 74.81 -8.39
N GLU A 468 34.10 73.68 -8.02
CA GLU A 468 32.88 73.63 -7.22
C GLU A 468 33.06 74.30 -5.84
N GLN A 469 31.97 74.88 -5.32
CA GLN A 469 32.01 75.58 -4.05
C GLN A 469 32.37 74.61 -2.91
N PRO A 470 33.23 75.03 -1.96
CA PRO A 470 33.74 74.16 -0.90
C PRO A 470 32.63 73.55 -0.02
N ASP A 471 31.50 74.24 0.15
CA ASP A 471 30.37 73.74 0.95
C ASP A 471 29.64 72.55 0.31
N ILE A 472 29.59 72.50 -1.02
CA ILE A 472 28.94 71.43 -1.78
C ILE A 472 29.80 70.17 -1.70
N LEU A 473 31.10 70.31 -1.98
CA LEU A 473 32.07 69.20 -1.89
C LEU A 473 32.14 68.61 -0.47
N ALA A 474 32.09 69.45 0.57
CA ALA A 474 32.08 68.97 1.96
C ALA A 474 30.80 68.20 2.31
N THR A 475 29.65 68.57 1.72
CA THR A 475 28.38 67.87 1.93
C THR A 475 28.36 66.53 1.21
N GLU A 476 28.83 66.48 -0.04
CA GLU A 476 28.97 65.23 -0.81
C GLU A 476 29.94 64.26 -0.13
N GLN A 477 31.08 64.75 0.35
CA GLN A 477 32.06 63.92 1.06
C GLN A 477 31.46 63.29 2.33
N ARG A 478 30.66 64.04 3.10
CA ARG A 478 29.96 63.52 4.29
C ARG A 478 28.93 62.45 3.94
N ASN A 479 28.18 62.63 2.86
CA ASN A 479 27.19 61.66 2.40
C ASN A 479 27.85 60.37 1.94
N LEU A 480 28.88 60.47 1.09
CA LEU A 480 29.67 59.31 0.63
C LEU A 480 30.31 58.56 1.81
N THR A 481 30.83 59.27 2.80
CA THR A 481 31.40 58.65 4.01
C THR A 481 30.35 57.84 4.78
N ARG A 482 29.13 58.39 4.98
CA ARG A 482 28.04 57.68 5.66
C ARG A 482 27.63 56.43 4.91
N GLU A 483 27.48 56.52 3.59
CA GLU A 483 27.10 55.36 2.77
C GLU A 483 28.18 54.28 2.76
N LEU A 484 29.46 54.67 2.68
CA LEU A 484 30.60 53.77 2.78
C LEU A 484 30.60 53.01 4.11
N VAL A 485 30.39 53.70 5.23
CA VAL A 485 30.34 53.08 6.56
C VAL A 485 29.20 52.06 6.61
N ILE A 486 27.99 52.41 6.15
CA ILE A 486 26.83 51.50 6.17
C ILE A 486 27.08 50.25 5.31
N VAL A 487 27.67 50.40 4.11
CA VAL A 487 27.97 49.26 3.23
C VAL A 487 29.08 48.39 3.83
N SER A 488 30.14 49.01 4.37
CA SER A 488 31.25 48.28 5.01
C SER A 488 30.81 47.51 6.27
N GLU A 489 29.94 48.09 7.10
CA GLU A 489 29.41 47.43 8.29
C GLU A 489 28.52 46.22 7.92
N ARG A 490 27.73 46.33 6.83
CA ARG A 490 26.95 45.20 6.31
C ARG A 490 27.84 44.08 5.75
N LEU A 491 28.90 44.44 5.02
CA LEU A 491 29.91 43.48 4.53
C LEU A 491 30.62 42.75 5.68
N GLU A 492 30.95 43.44 6.77
CA GLU A 492 31.56 42.86 7.97
C GLU A 492 30.58 41.96 8.74
N ARG A 493 29.34 42.42 8.94
CA ARG A 493 28.30 41.70 9.70
C ARG A 493 27.85 40.41 9.02
N ASP A 494 27.76 40.41 7.69
CA ASP A 494 27.27 39.27 6.91
C ASP A 494 28.38 38.24 6.58
N LYS A 495 29.55 38.36 7.23
CA LYS A 495 30.73 37.53 6.98
C LYS A 495 30.85 36.38 8.00
N PRO A 496 30.56 35.12 7.60
CA PRO A 496 31.23 33.98 8.25
C PRO A 496 31.77 32.86 7.31
N MET A 497 32.94 32.34 7.70
CA MET A 497 33.72 31.11 7.42
C MET A 497 33.52 30.27 6.12
N ARG A 498 34.41 30.47 5.13
CA ARG A 498 35.22 29.45 4.39
C ARG A 498 36.29 30.15 3.51
N PRO A 499 37.41 29.51 3.13
CA PRO A 499 38.66 30.20 2.74
C PRO A 499 38.80 30.59 1.25
N ALA A 500 37.78 30.38 0.41
CA ALA A 500 37.86 30.71 -1.01
C ALA A 500 36.56 31.41 -1.44
N HIS A 501 36.64 32.72 -1.67
CA HIS A 501 35.57 33.45 -2.33
C HIS A 501 35.48 32.94 -3.77
N LEU A 502 34.31 32.42 -4.18
CA LEU A 502 34.07 32.18 -5.61
C LEU A 502 34.25 33.49 -6.35
N THR A 503 35.00 33.47 -7.43
CA THR A 503 35.13 34.64 -8.30
C THR A 503 33.92 34.72 -9.24
N ALA A 504 33.70 35.88 -9.86
CA ALA A 504 32.61 36.07 -10.83
C ALA A 504 32.71 35.10 -12.02
N GLU A 505 33.90 34.58 -12.33
CA GLU A 505 34.15 33.59 -13.37
C GLU A 505 33.70 32.18 -12.96
N ASP A 506 33.66 31.88 -11.66
CA ASP A 506 33.30 30.57 -11.11
C ASP A 506 31.78 30.43 -10.84
N LEU A 507 31.03 31.54 -10.84
CA LEU A 507 29.59 31.56 -10.56
C LEU A 507 28.77 30.74 -11.59
N PRO A 508 29.02 30.84 -12.92
CA PRO A 508 28.32 30.02 -13.91
C PRO A 508 28.58 28.51 -13.73
N GLU A 509 29.79 28.12 -13.32
CA GLU A 509 30.13 26.71 -13.08
C GLU A 509 29.41 26.16 -11.84
N ALA A 510 29.33 26.96 -10.78
CA ALA A 510 28.59 26.59 -9.57
C ALA A 510 27.08 26.52 -9.81
N GLU A 511 26.52 27.43 -10.62
CA GLU A 511 25.12 27.38 -11.07
C GLU A 511 24.85 26.15 -11.94
N ALA A 512 25.76 25.80 -12.85
CA ALA A 512 25.65 24.60 -13.67
C ALA A 512 25.66 23.31 -12.83
N LYS A 513 26.54 23.22 -11.81
CA LYS A 513 26.56 22.09 -10.86
C LYS A 513 25.27 21.98 -10.06
N LEU A 514 24.71 23.11 -9.64
CA LEU A 514 23.45 23.14 -8.92
C LEU A 514 22.28 22.69 -9.80
N GLU A 515 22.26 23.10 -11.08
CA GLU A 515 21.25 22.68 -12.04
C GLU A 515 21.39 21.20 -12.41
N GLU A 516 22.62 20.69 -12.54
CA GLU A 516 22.86 19.25 -12.71
C GLU A 516 22.31 18.44 -11.52
N LEU A 517 22.53 18.92 -10.30
CA LEU A 517 22.01 18.28 -9.10
C LEU A 517 20.47 18.34 -9.03
N ASN A 518 19.86 19.45 -9.45
CA ASN A 518 18.40 19.58 -9.59
C ASN A 518 17.82 18.58 -10.61
N LEU A 519 18.46 18.42 -11.76
CA LEU A 519 18.06 17.45 -12.79
C LEU A 519 18.17 16.01 -12.29
N ARG A 520 19.24 15.68 -11.55
CA ARG A 520 19.40 14.36 -10.91
C ARG A 520 18.32 14.12 -9.85
N LEU A 521 17.99 15.12 -9.03
CA LEU A 521 16.91 15.01 -8.05
C LEU A 521 15.56 14.74 -8.73
N ARG A 522 15.25 15.46 -9.81
CA ARG A 522 14.02 15.24 -10.58
C ARG A 522 13.94 13.83 -11.16
N SER A 523 15.03 13.32 -11.76
CA SER A 523 15.03 11.97 -12.32
C SER A 523 14.91 10.88 -11.25
N GLN A 524 15.53 11.08 -10.08
CA GLN A 524 15.34 10.19 -8.92
C GLN A 524 13.90 10.24 -8.39
N GLU A 525 13.27 11.42 -8.33
CA GLU A 525 11.86 11.57 -7.93
C GLU A 525 10.90 10.89 -8.90
N GLU A 526 11.13 11.02 -10.21
CA GLU A 526 10.37 10.31 -11.24
C GLU A 526 10.51 8.79 -11.09
N ARG A 527 11.73 8.30 -10.87
CA ARG A 527 11.99 6.87 -10.63
C ARG A 527 11.30 6.37 -9.35
N LEU A 528 11.28 7.19 -8.30
CA LEU A 528 10.57 6.87 -7.05
C LEU A 528 9.07 6.67 -7.29
N ILE A 529 8.44 7.54 -8.09
CA ILE A 529 7.02 7.42 -8.45
C ILE A 529 6.78 6.14 -9.25
N GLU A 530 7.64 5.82 -10.22
CA GLU A 530 7.55 4.60 -11.02
C GLU A 530 7.61 3.33 -10.15
N LEU A 531 8.61 3.24 -9.27
CA LEU A 531 8.77 2.09 -8.36
C LEU A 531 7.60 1.99 -7.38
N THR A 532 7.09 3.12 -6.88
CA THR A 532 5.92 3.14 -5.99
C THR A 532 4.67 2.61 -6.72
N ARG A 533 4.49 2.97 -7.99
CA ARG A 533 3.40 2.43 -8.82
C ARG A 533 3.56 0.93 -9.05
N GLN A 534 4.79 0.46 -9.30
CA GLN A 534 5.09 -0.96 -9.45
C GLN A 534 4.73 -1.77 -8.19
N VAL A 535 5.10 -1.27 -7.00
CA VAL A 535 4.69 -1.90 -5.73
C VAL A 535 3.18 -1.97 -5.59
N ALA A 536 2.46 -0.89 -5.90
CA ALA A 536 0.99 -0.88 -5.84
C ALA A 536 0.35 -1.93 -6.78
N THR A 537 0.91 -2.11 -7.99
CA THR A 537 0.43 -3.14 -8.92
C THR A 537 0.69 -4.56 -8.42
N LEU A 538 1.88 -4.81 -7.84
CA LEU A 538 2.23 -6.12 -7.29
C LEU A 538 1.42 -6.44 -6.03
N GLN A 539 1.22 -5.48 -5.14
CA GLN A 539 0.39 -5.61 -3.94
C GLN A 539 -1.08 -5.88 -4.26
N GLY A 540 -1.61 -5.31 -5.35
CA GLY A 540 -2.95 -5.65 -5.84
C GLY A 540 -3.12 -7.15 -6.17
N GLY A 541 -2.07 -7.80 -6.67
CA GLY A 541 -2.04 -9.25 -6.91
C GLY A 541 -1.87 -10.11 -5.65
N LEU A 542 -1.37 -9.52 -4.57
CA LEU A 542 -1.10 -10.19 -3.28
C LEU A 542 -2.28 -10.16 -2.31
N ALA A 543 -3.32 -9.37 -2.60
CA ALA A 543 -4.45 -9.14 -1.71
C ALA A 543 -5.21 -10.42 -1.31
N ASP A 544 -5.10 -11.49 -2.10
CA ASP A 544 -5.79 -12.77 -1.90
C ASP A 544 -4.87 -13.92 -1.47
N LEU A 545 -3.64 -13.65 -1.00
CA LEU A 545 -2.70 -14.72 -0.60
C LEU A 545 -3.29 -15.60 0.52
N GLN A 546 -3.85 -14.97 1.55
CA GLN A 546 -4.50 -15.69 2.65
C GLN A 546 -5.71 -16.51 2.16
N GLY A 547 -6.50 -15.96 1.23
CA GLY A 547 -7.63 -16.66 0.64
C GLY A 547 -7.21 -17.89 -0.18
N ILE A 548 -6.12 -17.77 -0.94
CA ILE A 548 -5.49 -18.88 -1.66
C ILE A 548 -5.03 -19.97 -0.68
N GLU A 549 -4.36 -19.62 0.41
CA GLU A 549 -3.90 -20.60 1.42
C GLU A 549 -5.08 -21.32 2.09
N GLU A 550 -6.10 -20.58 2.52
CA GLU A 550 -7.31 -21.16 3.13
C GLU A 550 -8.07 -22.08 2.14
N GLU A 551 -8.22 -21.67 0.88
CA GLU A 551 -8.84 -22.51 -0.15
C GLU A 551 -7.98 -23.76 -0.42
N GLY A 552 -6.65 -23.63 -0.45
CA GLY A 552 -5.72 -24.75 -0.63
C GLY A 552 -5.86 -25.80 0.48
N GLU A 553 -5.92 -25.40 1.74
CA GLU A 553 -6.12 -26.31 2.87
C GLU A 553 -7.48 -27.01 2.81
N ARG A 554 -8.54 -26.27 2.45
CA ARG A 554 -9.89 -26.84 2.29
C ARG A 554 -9.92 -27.89 1.20
N LEU A 555 -9.36 -27.60 0.02
CA LEU A 555 -9.34 -28.55 -1.10
C LEU A 555 -8.49 -29.78 -0.79
N ARG A 556 -7.35 -29.65 -0.10
CA ARG A 556 -6.53 -30.80 0.33
C ARG A 556 -7.24 -31.68 1.36
N THR A 557 -7.97 -31.07 2.28
CA THR A 557 -8.80 -31.81 3.25
C THR A 557 -9.87 -32.61 2.53
N GLU A 558 -10.53 -32.00 1.55
CA GLU A 558 -11.53 -32.67 0.72
C GLU A 558 -10.90 -33.80 -0.12
N GLU A 559 -9.72 -33.58 -0.70
CA GLU A 559 -9.00 -34.60 -1.47
C GLU A 559 -8.69 -35.84 -0.62
N ASN A 560 -8.21 -35.62 0.62
CA ASN A 560 -7.96 -36.71 1.56
C ASN A 560 -9.23 -37.48 1.90
N ARG A 561 -10.35 -36.78 2.12
CA ARG A 561 -11.65 -37.41 2.39
C ARG A 561 -12.11 -38.28 1.22
N LEU A 562 -12.04 -37.77 -0.01
CA LEU A 562 -12.44 -38.50 -1.20
C LEU A 562 -11.50 -39.68 -1.48
N ASN A 563 -10.19 -39.54 -1.26
CA ASN A 563 -9.25 -40.67 -1.38
C ASN A 563 -9.57 -41.79 -0.40
N GLN A 564 -9.81 -41.47 0.88
CA GLN A 564 -10.21 -42.47 1.88
C GLN A 564 -11.49 -43.20 1.48
N ARG A 565 -12.50 -42.46 0.98
CA ARG A 565 -13.75 -43.05 0.50
C ARG A 565 -13.51 -43.95 -0.72
N LYS A 566 -12.69 -43.50 -1.67
CA LYS A 566 -12.32 -44.26 -2.88
C LYS A 566 -11.60 -45.57 -2.49
N ASP A 567 -10.66 -45.51 -1.55
CA ASP A 567 -9.94 -46.71 -1.07
C ASP A 567 -10.87 -47.68 -0.32
N ALA A 568 -11.78 -47.16 0.50
CA ALA A 568 -12.78 -47.98 1.20
C ALA A 568 -13.74 -48.68 0.23
N LEU A 569 -14.19 -47.99 -0.82
CA LEU A 569 -15.05 -48.57 -1.87
C LEU A 569 -14.32 -49.66 -2.66
N ALA A 570 -13.06 -49.43 -3.03
CA ALA A 570 -12.24 -50.43 -3.72
C ALA A 570 -12.05 -51.68 -2.87
N LEU A 571 -11.70 -51.51 -1.59
CA LEU A 571 -11.55 -52.62 -0.65
C LEU A 571 -12.87 -53.37 -0.45
N GLY A 572 -13.98 -52.65 -0.29
CA GLY A 572 -15.30 -53.26 -0.15
C GLY A 572 -15.71 -54.08 -1.39
N TYR A 573 -15.43 -53.56 -2.58
CA TYR A 573 -15.67 -54.26 -3.83
C TYR A 573 -14.84 -55.55 -3.94
N GLU A 574 -13.53 -55.48 -3.65
CA GLU A 574 -12.63 -56.63 -3.75
C GLU A 574 -13.00 -57.73 -2.75
N LEU A 575 -13.24 -57.38 -1.49
CA LEU A 575 -13.65 -58.32 -0.46
C LEU A 575 -14.96 -59.01 -0.82
N LEU A 576 -15.97 -58.27 -1.28
CA LEU A 576 -17.25 -58.85 -1.68
C LEU A 576 -17.09 -59.75 -2.91
N ARG A 577 -16.30 -59.31 -3.91
CA ARG A 577 -16.05 -60.08 -5.14
C ARG A 577 -15.37 -61.41 -4.82
N GLU A 578 -14.34 -61.39 -3.99
CA GLU A 578 -13.62 -62.59 -3.54
C GLU A 578 -14.51 -63.51 -2.72
N ALA A 579 -15.29 -62.97 -1.78
CA ALA A 579 -16.23 -63.74 -0.98
C ALA A 579 -17.27 -64.45 -1.87
N VAL A 580 -17.85 -63.74 -2.84
CA VAL A 580 -18.81 -64.31 -3.80
C VAL A 580 -18.15 -65.41 -4.66
N GLN A 581 -16.93 -65.19 -5.16
CA GLN A 581 -16.22 -66.18 -5.98
C GLN A 581 -15.87 -67.46 -5.18
N ALA A 582 -15.28 -67.30 -3.99
CA ALA A 582 -14.92 -68.42 -3.12
C ALA A 582 -16.16 -69.22 -2.69
N PHE A 583 -17.27 -68.52 -2.41
CA PHE A 583 -18.54 -69.12 -2.04
C PHE A 583 -19.18 -69.87 -3.22
N ARG A 584 -19.25 -69.26 -4.42
CA ARG A 584 -19.77 -69.90 -5.65
C ARG A 584 -19.04 -71.21 -5.95
N GLY A 585 -17.70 -71.21 -5.94
CA GLY A 585 -16.93 -72.41 -6.22
C GLY A 585 -17.23 -73.55 -5.25
N THR A 586 -17.15 -73.28 -3.94
CA THR A 586 -17.32 -74.32 -2.93
C THR A 586 -18.77 -74.81 -2.80
N HIS A 587 -19.76 -73.91 -2.88
CA HIS A 587 -21.17 -74.26 -2.65
C HIS A 587 -21.83 -74.87 -3.89
N LEU A 588 -21.55 -74.37 -5.10
CA LEU A 588 -22.15 -74.94 -6.31
C LEU A 588 -21.63 -76.35 -6.57
N GLU A 589 -20.36 -76.65 -6.25
CA GLU A 589 -19.83 -78.00 -6.36
C GLU A 589 -20.53 -78.96 -5.38
N ARG A 590 -20.66 -78.58 -4.10
CA ARG A 590 -21.38 -79.38 -3.10
C ARG A 590 -22.85 -79.60 -3.49
N PHE A 591 -23.52 -78.55 -3.93
CA PHE A 591 -24.91 -78.61 -4.36
C PHE A 591 -25.07 -79.51 -5.61
N SER A 592 -24.17 -79.40 -6.60
CA SER A 592 -24.15 -80.28 -7.77
C SER A 592 -23.96 -81.75 -7.38
N ASN A 593 -23.10 -82.03 -6.40
CA ASN A 593 -22.89 -83.38 -5.87
C ASN A 593 -24.13 -83.94 -5.15
N ASP A 594 -24.82 -83.11 -4.36
CA ASP A 594 -26.08 -83.49 -3.67
C ASP A 594 -27.17 -83.82 -4.70
N ILE A 595 -27.34 -82.98 -5.74
CA ILE A 595 -28.27 -83.24 -6.84
C ILE A 595 -27.91 -84.56 -7.53
N GLY A 596 -26.64 -84.77 -7.85
CA GLY A 596 -26.15 -86.00 -8.48
C GLY A 596 -26.43 -87.26 -7.67
N SER A 597 -26.30 -87.18 -6.34
CA SER A 597 -26.60 -88.28 -5.42
C SER A 597 -28.09 -88.64 -5.43
N TYR A 598 -28.99 -87.65 -5.31
CA TYR A 598 -30.45 -87.89 -5.33
C TYR A 598 -30.94 -88.33 -6.70
N LEU A 599 -30.45 -87.69 -7.77
CA LEU A 599 -30.80 -88.04 -9.14
C LEU A 599 -30.33 -89.45 -9.49
N GLY A 600 -29.15 -89.84 -9.01
CA GLY A 600 -28.62 -91.18 -9.15
C GLY A 600 -29.53 -92.22 -8.49
N GLN A 601 -30.07 -91.93 -7.31
CA GLN A 601 -31.01 -92.82 -6.63
C GLN A 601 -32.34 -92.92 -7.37
N ALA A 602 -32.91 -91.78 -7.82
CA ALA A 602 -34.17 -91.75 -8.55
C ALA A 602 -34.09 -92.39 -9.96
N THR A 603 -32.90 -92.46 -10.55
CA THR A 603 -32.68 -92.95 -11.93
C THR A 603 -31.88 -94.26 -12.02
N GLN A 604 -31.79 -95.02 -10.92
CA GLN A 604 -31.01 -96.27 -10.85
C GLN A 604 -29.54 -96.12 -11.29
N GLY A 605 -28.96 -94.96 -11.04
CA GLY A 605 -27.57 -94.63 -11.34
C GLY A 605 -27.32 -94.16 -12.76
N ARG A 606 -28.35 -94.00 -13.61
CA ARG A 606 -28.19 -93.54 -15.00
C ARG A 606 -27.61 -92.12 -15.08
N HIS A 607 -28.04 -91.24 -14.19
CA HIS A 607 -27.56 -89.86 -14.10
C HIS A 607 -27.06 -89.60 -12.68
N ARG A 608 -25.74 -89.53 -12.49
CA ARG A 608 -25.08 -89.27 -11.19
C ARG A 608 -24.25 -88.01 -11.16
N VAL A 609 -23.79 -87.57 -12.32
CA VAL A 609 -22.91 -86.41 -12.44
C VAL A 609 -23.73 -85.28 -13.05
N VAL A 610 -23.85 -84.21 -12.28
CA VAL A 610 -24.60 -83.01 -12.61
C VAL A 610 -23.61 -81.84 -12.56
N ARG A 611 -23.74 -80.91 -13.49
CA ARG A 611 -23.00 -79.66 -13.51
C ARG A 611 -23.98 -78.51 -13.57
N ILE A 612 -23.70 -77.47 -12.80
CA ILE A 612 -24.37 -76.17 -12.93
C ILE A 612 -23.41 -75.27 -13.71
N ALA A 613 -23.85 -74.73 -14.84
CA ALA A 613 -23.05 -73.79 -15.63
C ALA A 613 -23.07 -72.38 -15.02
N ASP A 614 -22.28 -71.45 -15.58
CA ASP A 614 -22.13 -70.08 -15.03
C ASP A 614 -23.43 -69.27 -15.12
N ASP A 615 -24.32 -69.62 -16.06
CA ASP A 615 -25.68 -69.09 -16.19
C ASP A 615 -26.70 -69.81 -15.28
N PHE A 616 -26.22 -70.70 -14.41
CA PHE A 616 -26.97 -71.57 -13.51
C PHE A 616 -27.90 -72.57 -14.22
N SER A 617 -27.68 -72.83 -15.51
CA SER A 617 -28.35 -73.93 -16.21
C SER A 617 -27.85 -75.29 -15.70
N LEU A 618 -28.77 -76.26 -15.63
CA LEU A 618 -28.45 -77.62 -15.19
C LEU A 618 -28.04 -78.47 -16.39
N GLN A 619 -26.84 -79.04 -16.33
CA GLN A 619 -26.30 -79.94 -17.34
C GLN A 619 -26.08 -81.34 -16.78
N LEU A 620 -26.44 -82.35 -17.57
CA LEU A 620 -26.24 -83.75 -17.24
C LEU A 620 -25.23 -84.37 -18.21
N ALA A 621 -24.42 -85.30 -17.69
CA ALA A 621 -23.54 -86.10 -18.53
C ALA A 621 -24.35 -87.06 -19.42
N GLY A 622 -24.23 -86.91 -20.74
CA GLY A 622 -24.79 -87.81 -21.74
C GLY A 622 -23.93 -89.05 -21.98
N LYS A 623 -24.35 -89.90 -22.93
CA LYS A 623 -23.57 -91.06 -23.34
C LYS A 623 -22.27 -90.60 -24.02
N GLY A 624 -21.12 -91.02 -23.50
CA GLY A 624 -19.81 -90.62 -24.02
C GLY A 624 -19.19 -89.37 -23.36
N GLY A 625 -19.74 -88.90 -22.23
CA GLY A 625 -19.12 -87.84 -21.41
C GLY A 625 -19.34 -86.41 -21.92
N ARG A 626 -20.16 -86.21 -22.96
CA ARG A 626 -20.60 -84.87 -23.38
C ARG A 626 -21.64 -84.32 -22.41
N TRP A 627 -21.57 -83.03 -22.16
CA TRP A 627 -22.56 -82.29 -21.38
C TRP A 627 -23.74 -81.90 -22.26
N HIS A 628 -24.95 -82.12 -21.77
CA HIS A 628 -26.20 -81.74 -22.42
C HIS A 628 -27.05 -80.95 -21.44
N ASP A 629 -27.72 -79.92 -21.94
CA ASP A 629 -28.68 -79.15 -21.14
C ASP A 629 -29.87 -80.02 -20.73
N LEU A 630 -30.42 -79.76 -19.55
CA LEU A 630 -31.53 -80.54 -19.00
C LEU A 630 -32.75 -80.57 -19.95
N ALA A 631 -32.97 -79.49 -20.70
CA ALA A 631 -34.07 -79.36 -21.67
C ALA A 631 -34.00 -80.39 -22.81
N GLU A 632 -32.83 -80.97 -23.10
CA GLU A 632 -32.65 -81.99 -24.14
C GLU A 632 -33.06 -83.41 -23.69
N PHE A 633 -33.34 -83.61 -22.40
CA PHE A 633 -33.68 -84.92 -21.85
C PHE A 633 -35.19 -85.20 -21.87
N SER A 634 -35.58 -86.46 -21.67
CA SER A 634 -36.99 -86.84 -21.59
C SER A 634 -37.69 -86.17 -20.40
N ARG A 635 -38.99 -85.87 -20.53
CA ARG A 635 -39.79 -85.21 -19.48
C ARG A 635 -39.68 -85.88 -18.10
N GLY A 636 -39.73 -87.21 -18.03
CA GLY A 636 -39.56 -87.91 -16.76
C GLY A 636 -38.15 -87.75 -16.15
N THR A 637 -37.12 -87.48 -16.96
CA THR A 637 -35.75 -87.21 -16.49
C THR A 637 -35.61 -85.77 -16.02
N ILE A 638 -36.26 -84.84 -16.72
CA ILE A 638 -36.43 -83.44 -16.28
C ILE A 638 -37.11 -83.41 -14.90
N ASP A 639 -38.24 -84.10 -14.74
CA ASP A 639 -38.95 -84.17 -13.45
C ASP A 639 -38.09 -84.82 -12.36
N ALA A 640 -37.34 -85.89 -12.67
CA ALA A 640 -36.42 -86.51 -11.71
C ALA A 640 -35.27 -85.58 -11.31
N ALA A 641 -34.75 -84.78 -12.24
CA ALA A 641 -33.73 -83.78 -11.96
C ALA A 641 -34.27 -82.67 -11.07
N TYR A 642 -35.44 -82.10 -11.37
CA TYR A 642 -36.05 -81.10 -10.51
C TYR A 642 -36.44 -81.64 -9.14
N PHE A 643 -36.87 -82.91 -9.06
CA PHE A 643 -37.08 -83.60 -7.78
C PHE A 643 -35.79 -83.64 -6.96
N ALA A 644 -34.68 -84.08 -7.58
CA ALA A 644 -33.36 -84.11 -6.95
C ALA A 644 -32.86 -82.72 -6.54
N VAL A 645 -33.09 -81.70 -7.37
CA VAL A 645 -32.78 -80.30 -7.05
C VAL A 645 -33.55 -79.84 -5.83
N ARG A 646 -34.87 -80.04 -5.76
CA ARG A 646 -35.67 -79.65 -4.58
C ARG A 646 -35.23 -80.38 -3.30
N LEU A 647 -34.86 -81.66 -3.40
CA LEU A 647 -34.30 -82.41 -2.27
C LEU A 647 -32.94 -81.87 -1.82
N ALA A 648 -32.05 -81.55 -2.76
CA ALA A 648 -30.78 -80.91 -2.45
C ALA A 648 -30.99 -79.52 -1.82
N LEU A 649 -31.94 -78.74 -2.34
CA LEU A 649 -32.32 -77.44 -1.78
C LEU A 649 -32.83 -77.56 -0.36
N THR A 650 -33.67 -78.56 -0.06
CA THR A 650 -34.15 -78.81 1.32
C THR A 650 -32.99 -78.93 2.29
N ARG A 651 -31.98 -79.73 1.94
CA ARG A 651 -30.81 -79.99 2.80
C ARG A 651 -29.96 -78.73 3.01
N GLN A 652 -29.80 -77.92 1.96
CA GLN A 652 -29.00 -76.70 2.00
C GLN A 652 -29.74 -75.54 2.71
N LEU A 653 -31.00 -75.28 2.35
CA LEU A 653 -31.82 -74.18 2.91
C LEU A 653 -32.16 -74.37 4.38
N ALA A 654 -32.37 -75.61 4.82
CA ALA A 654 -32.66 -75.88 6.21
C ALA A 654 -31.41 -75.72 7.11
N GLN A 655 -30.22 -75.45 6.56
CA GLN A 655 -28.94 -75.35 7.29
C GLN A 655 -28.71 -76.53 8.24
N GLY A 656 -29.04 -77.75 7.79
CA GLY A 656 -28.95 -78.96 8.61
C GLY A 656 -30.14 -79.20 9.56
N ARG A 657 -31.18 -78.35 9.56
CA ARG A 657 -32.43 -78.58 10.29
C ARG A 657 -33.30 -79.60 9.54
N ALA A 658 -33.94 -80.50 10.29
CA ALA A 658 -34.97 -81.37 9.75
C ALA A 658 -36.31 -80.62 9.73
N LEU A 659 -36.69 -80.04 8.59
CA LEU A 659 -38.00 -79.40 8.36
C LEU A 659 -38.98 -80.37 7.67
N PRO A 660 -40.30 -80.20 7.87
CA PRO A 660 -41.31 -81.03 7.22
C PRO A 660 -41.42 -80.73 5.71
N LEU A 661 -41.53 -81.79 4.92
CA LEU A 661 -41.70 -81.76 3.47
C LEU A 661 -43.18 -81.96 3.11
N PHE A 662 -43.68 -81.14 2.19
CA PHE A 662 -45.05 -81.15 1.69
C PHE A 662 -45.04 -81.52 0.20
N LEU A 663 -45.69 -82.62 -0.16
CA LEU A 663 -45.61 -83.16 -1.51
C LEU A 663 -46.99 -83.39 -2.10
N ASP A 664 -47.39 -82.62 -3.10
CA ASP A 664 -48.66 -82.74 -3.81
C ASP A 664 -48.46 -83.53 -5.11
N ASP A 665 -48.65 -84.85 -5.06
CA ASP A 665 -48.46 -85.78 -6.19
C ASP A 665 -47.19 -85.49 -7.05
N PRO A 666 -45.99 -85.34 -6.45
CA PRO A 666 -44.78 -84.92 -7.17
C PRO A 666 -44.27 -85.97 -8.18
N LEU A 667 -44.63 -87.25 -8.00
CA LEU A 667 -44.13 -88.37 -8.80
C LEU A 667 -45.14 -88.78 -9.90
N VAL A 668 -46.14 -87.95 -10.22
CA VAL A 668 -47.21 -88.31 -11.16
C VAL A 668 -46.71 -88.64 -12.57
N ASN A 669 -45.62 -88.00 -13.02
CA ASN A 669 -45.03 -88.21 -14.34
C ASN A 669 -44.00 -89.35 -14.38
N PHE A 670 -43.78 -90.07 -13.26
CA PHE A 670 -42.78 -91.12 -13.19
C PHE A 670 -43.34 -92.44 -13.73
N ASP A 671 -42.50 -93.18 -14.47
CA ASP A 671 -42.80 -94.57 -14.81
C ASP A 671 -42.82 -95.46 -13.54
N ARG A 672 -43.35 -96.68 -13.65
CA ARG A 672 -43.50 -97.59 -12.48
C ARG A 672 -42.18 -97.84 -11.73
N ILE A 673 -41.06 -97.90 -12.44
CA ILE A 673 -39.75 -98.16 -11.84
C ILE A 673 -39.29 -96.92 -11.08
N ARG A 674 -39.32 -95.75 -11.72
CA ARG A 674 -38.97 -94.47 -11.10
C ARG A 674 -39.88 -94.13 -9.92
N LEU A 675 -41.18 -94.40 -10.02
CA LEU A 675 -42.13 -94.21 -8.92
C LEU A 675 -41.74 -95.06 -7.71
N ALA A 676 -41.37 -96.32 -7.92
CA ALA A 676 -40.92 -97.19 -6.84
C ALA A 676 -39.63 -96.68 -6.17
N GLU A 677 -38.64 -96.27 -6.96
CA GLU A 677 -37.38 -95.71 -6.43
C GLU A 677 -37.57 -94.34 -5.76
N GLY A 678 -38.40 -93.46 -6.32
CA GLY A 678 -38.76 -92.19 -5.72
C GLY A 678 -39.47 -92.35 -4.38
N LEU A 679 -40.39 -93.31 -4.26
CA LEU A 679 -41.05 -93.61 -2.98
C LEU A 679 -40.08 -94.21 -1.95
N LYS A 680 -39.14 -95.08 -2.36
CA LYS A 680 -38.08 -95.57 -1.46
C LYS A 680 -37.17 -94.42 -0.96
N LEU A 681 -36.87 -93.46 -1.83
CA LEU A 681 -36.10 -92.28 -1.47
C LEU A 681 -36.86 -91.42 -0.45
N LEU A 682 -38.15 -91.19 -0.66
CA LEU A 682 -39.00 -90.47 0.31
C LEU A 682 -39.12 -91.21 1.65
N GLU A 683 -39.25 -92.54 1.64
CA GLU A 683 -39.24 -93.33 2.88
C GLU A 683 -37.91 -93.19 3.64
N ARG A 684 -36.78 -93.22 2.94
CA ARG A 684 -35.46 -92.99 3.57
C ARG A 684 -35.38 -91.58 4.15
N LEU A 685 -35.77 -90.57 3.37
CA LEU A 685 -35.83 -89.18 3.81
C LEU A 685 -36.78 -89.00 5.00
N SER A 686 -37.84 -89.81 5.11
CA SER A 686 -38.79 -89.74 6.22
C SER A 686 -38.19 -90.04 7.59
N SER A 687 -37.00 -90.66 7.63
CA SER A 687 -36.25 -90.89 8.87
C SER A 687 -35.61 -89.61 9.40
N GLU A 688 -35.22 -88.70 8.50
CA GLU A 688 -34.58 -87.43 8.79
C GLU A 688 -35.63 -86.30 8.85
N HIS A 689 -36.48 -86.21 7.83
CA HIS A 689 -37.52 -85.21 7.66
C HIS A 689 -38.91 -85.80 7.87
N GLN A 690 -39.87 -85.02 8.36
CA GLN A 690 -41.27 -85.44 8.27
C GLN A 690 -41.73 -85.29 6.81
N VAL A 691 -42.46 -86.27 6.29
CA VAL A 691 -42.96 -86.24 4.92
C VAL A 691 -44.49 -86.26 4.95
N ILE A 692 -45.11 -85.24 4.36
CA ILE A 692 -46.56 -85.09 4.24
C ILE A 692 -46.91 -85.14 2.75
N TYR A 693 -47.38 -86.31 2.32
CA TYR A 693 -47.69 -86.62 0.93
C TYR A 693 -49.19 -86.47 0.70
N PHE A 694 -49.60 -85.58 -0.18
CA PHE A 694 -50.97 -85.41 -0.66
C PHE A 694 -51.16 -86.22 -1.94
N SER A 695 -52.17 -87.08 -1.96
CA SER A 695 -52.50 -87.88 -3.16
C SER A 695 -53.97 -88.27 -3.24
N HIS A 696 -54.40 -88.65 -4.44
CA HIS A 696 -55.64 -89.39 -4.69
C HIS A 696 -55.40 -90.85 -5.11
N SER A 697 -54.15 -91.32 -5.15
CA SER A 697 -53.81 -92.63 -5.68
C SER A 697 -54.19 -93.76 -4.73
N GLU A 698 -55.05 -94.68 -5.18
CA GLU A 698 -55.35 -95.92 -4.45
C GLU A 698 -54.11 -96.79 -4.20
N LEU A 699 -53.12 -96.74 -5.10
CA LEU A 699 -51.86 -97.47 -4.93
C LEU A 699 -51.09 -96.97 -3.71
N LEU A 700 -51.07 -95.65 -3.50
CA LEU A 700 -50.43 -95.05 -2.33
C LEU A 700 -51.20 -95.32 -1.05
N GLN A 701 -52.53 -95.35 -1.08
CA GLN A 701 -53.33 -95.76 0.09
C GLN A 701 -53.04 -97.20 0.51
N LYS A 702 -53.01 -98.14 -0.46
CA LYS A 702 -52.65 -99.55 -0.20
C LYS A 702 -51.24 -99.69 0.35
N ARG A 703 -50.29 -98.92 -0.18
CA ARG A 703 -48.90 -98.90 0.30
C ARG A 703 -48.80 -98.29 1.70
N ALA A 704 -49.48 -97.18 1.97
CA ALA A 704 -49.54 -96.54 3.27
C ALA A 704 -50.06 -97.49 4.36
N ALA A 705 -51.08 -98.30 4.05
CA ALA A 705 -51.57 -99.33 4.96
C ALA A 705 -50.52 -100.43 5.22
N ARG A 706 -49.83 -100.89 4.16
CA ARG A 706 -48.77 -101.92 4.25
C ARG A 706 -47.58 -101.44 5.08
N ASP A 707 -47.09 -100.24 4.79
CA ASP A 707 -45.86 -99.68 5.36
C ASP A 707 -46.14 -98.82 6.62
N ARG A 708 -47.39 -98.87 7.14
CA ARG A 708 -47.86 -98.22 8.38
C ARG A 708 -47.68 -96.71 8.41
N TRP A 709 -47.90 -96.03 7.29
CA TRP A 709 -47.90 -94.57 7.24
C TRP A 709 -49.13 -94.02 7.96
N ARG A 710 -49.03 -92.78 8.47
CA ARG A 710 -50.19 -92.09 9.03
C ARG A 710 -51.09 -91.63 7.88
N VAL A 711 -52.28 -92.23 7.74
CA VAL A 711 -53.27 -91.79 6.74
C VAL A 711 -54.22 -90.77 7.37
N VAL A 712 -54.41 -89.63 6.69
CA VAL A 712 -55.39 -88.59 6.99
C VAL A 712 -56.39 -88.55 5.85
N SER A 713 -57.63 -88.97 6.10
CA SER A 713 -58.72 -88.90 5.11
C SER A 713 -59.48 -87.59 5.24
N LEU A 714 -59.52 -86.80 4.16
CA LEU A 714 -60.27 -85.53 4.11
C LEU A 714 -61.78 -85.72 3.89
N GLU A 715 -62.22 -86.93 3.53
CA GLU A 715 -63.63 -87.26 3.27
C GLU A 715 -64.37 -87.64 4.56
N GLU A 716 -63.74 -88.41 5.45
CA GLU A 716 -64.36 -88.90 6.71
C GLU A 716 -64.57 -87.80 7.75
N GLN A 717 -63.71 -86.79 7.79
CA GLN A 717 -63.82 -85.67 8.74
C GLN A 717 -64.99 -84.72 8.43
N ARG A 718 -65.57 -84.76 7.21
CA ARG A 718 -66.84 -84.06 6.91
C ARG A 718 -68.02 -84.65 7.67
N THR A 719 -68.03 -85.97 7.86
CA THR A 719 -69.16 -86.70 8.42
C THR A 719 -69.29 -86.43 9.93
N VAL A 720 -68.16 -86.31 10.64
CA VAL A 720 -68.15 -86.03 12.09
C VAL A 720 -68.62 -84.60 12.39
N ALA A 721 -68.15 -83.59 11.63
CA ALA A 721 -68.59 -82.21 11.81
C ALA A 721 -70.08 -81.99 11.47
N ALA A 722 -70.63 -82.76 10.54
CA ALA A 722 -72.06 -82.73 10.19
C ALA A 722 -72.95 -83.40 11.26
N LEU A 723 -72.45 -84.42 11.96
CA LEU A 723 -73.20 -85.15 13.00
C LEU A 723 -73.31 -84.37 14.33
N THR A 724 -72.38 -83.47 14.64
CA THR A 724 -72.46 -82.55 15.80
C THR A 724 -73.51 -81.44 15.66
N ARG A 725 -74.22 -81.35 14.52
CA ARG A 725 -75.34 -80.41 14.33
C ARG A 725 -76.69 -81.12 14.46
N LEU A 726 -77.03 -81.53 15.68
CA LEU A 726 -78.43 -81.67 16.09
C LEU A 726 -78.77 -80.44 16.93
N PRO A 727 -79.87 -79.71 16.64
CA PRO A 727 -80.28 -78.60 17.49
C PRO A 727 -80.78 -79.18 18.82
N GLU A 728 -80.18 -78.74 19.94
CA GLU A 728 -80.79 -78.91 21.26
C GLU A 728 -82.21 -78.35 21.20
N ARG A 729 -83.18 -79.22 21.50
CA ARG A 729 -84.57 -78.84 21.73
C ARG A 729 -84.60 -77.83 22.88
N SER A 730 -85.20 -76.67 22.63
CA SER A 730 -85.67 -75.78 23.67
C SER A 730 -86.73 -76.51 24.50
N ASP A 731 -86.39 -76.86 25.74
CA ASP A 731 -87.39 -77.22 26.75
C ASP A 731 -88.08 -75.94 27.21
N ASP A 732 -89.38 -75.86 26.93
CA ASP A 732 -90.31 -74.91 27.52
C ASP A 732 -90.38 -75.16 29.04
N GLY A 733 -89.93 -74.17 29.82
CA GLY A 733 -90.11 -74.11 31.26
C GLY A 733 -91.02 -72.95 31.65
N GLU A 734 -92.32 -73.08 31.38
CA GLU A 734 -93.32 -72.34 32.15
C GLU A 734 -93.36 -72.94 33.57
N GLN A 735 -93.03 -72.15 34.59
CA GLN A 735 -93.71 -72.24 35.88
C GLN A 735 -93.56 -70.96 36.72
N LEU A 736 -94.71 -70.31 36.88
CA LEU A 736 -95.17 -69.38 37.91
C LEU A 736 -94.47 -69.51 39.29
N HIS A 737 -94.16 -68.39 39.95
CA HIS A 737 -95.04 -67.77 40.99
C HIS A 737 -94.34 -66.68 41.83
N LEU A 738 -95.09 -65.60 42.09
CA LEU A 738 -95.19 -64.82 43.34
C LEU A 738 -93.93 -64.10 43.90
N LEU A 739 -93.82 -62.79 43.65
CA LEU A 739 -94.13 -61.69 44.58
C LEU A 739 -93.89 -60.33 43.92
#